data_AF-A6R6X5-F1
#
_entry.id   AF-A6R6X5-F1
#
_cell.length_a   1.000
_cell.length_b   1.000
_cell.length_c   1.000
_cell.angle_alpha   90.00
_cell.angle_beta   90.00
_cell.angle_gamma   90.00
#
_symmetry.space_group_name_H-M   'P 1'
#
loop_
_entity.id
_entity.type
_entity.pdbx_description
1 polymer ?
#
loop_
_entity_poly.entity_id
_entity_poly.type
_entity_poly.pdbx_seq_one_letter_code
_entity_poly.pdbx_strand_id
1 'polypeptide(L)'
;MATWAYPQLPPDQLKKEEDASLARELKWVLGSLQESLASLREGLQECAALLAPSQPGSTLVLSSLRSENVKGFVTRVGTKIVKGDIQLRLQSLTPPKGSNSTRLTISDDATGPEIALRQLVLVRRLINESLDVIDVSTWTGDPMNASFIEGQLRLLYDNLSEARLTLKGEGEESKKLWNEDSVDKNSFNPPLPPYMSFHLSISEAALVLNLRTLDPISPGDTPTTSFAPEISLSGFSLRDRLFGPRHPIHDESGDVFSWKGEEVKVKEKARVESQDPSLLSAMAKLTALGHEVSRWKTALAVVMEQDDTDNEPYQAPVRKEKNVTQQRFTSTAAAAAAAATNEDLAAKPTKEALYAVIENIYQAEDDIVQSLQELDLVDAFPHLVYSEDLDLVDTVTTIVGHRNEAELTAKVVRVRQQFRDSLPENMLSEEEMQLYKTLYGEPLPMEDAATTVEDGPEPDQLFRDDGEGGWVEIEQPSANTAVEEETEHSLAMTTEYENNTEIEVDYSEMSLEDRANSIAKMVGGEVVPFTDSEVVSEDDHADSSGPRTHPLTTEGKFTTGTKTLLLPYDSMTKPISRMLSAYSNKHLAETAHRLFGGANLPYSTSTPPKNIPPTPIQLDAGQRIMSEIESHAFLAVLYPGIYASVLPVLVEVRKRLGSKWLRDLMAQKDGPRVLDVGGGGAGILAWREVLKAEWSLMSPNRPPGSPIPFGRSTVVTGSNALRHRASQLLENTTFLPRLPDYVHLRDQSTTADERPPPQRKQFDVIIAPHTIWPIREDYHRKEHVENLWSLLNPDGGVLILLEKGIQRGFEAIAGAREMILERLIASPGSTEYENPTQSPDSERFFQKGKGMIIAPCTTHAKCPMYTNPGKSIARKDFCHFQQRYIRPPYLQRIKGAKDTNHEDAKFSYVAVQRGTDMRETHGIIQGQRATDAAFAGFEDIPFDGGNVEGNAAGETIPFHPLSLPRLILPPLKRHGHSTLDLCTPAGKIERWTVPRSFSKQAYRDARKSAWGDLWALGAKSRSPRNIKLGFVDDQNGGKKFERRVRKQSLADDMADEEYQLGTSGASGEVMEEGEGEDRGMNELREAMGRLDPSGRRERSSRKPEKRKKVPAWVKKMEEEQCGMDRFGTDCVTGRALAGGV
;
A
#
# COMPACT_ATOMS: atom_id res chain seq x y z
N MET A 1 -30.22 13.84 -13.45
CA MET A 1 -30.45 14.49 -14.76
C MET A 1 -30.56 16.00 -14.56
N ALA A 2 -30.15 16.81 -15.55
CA ALA A 2 -29.99 18.25 -15.44
C ALA A 2 -31.33 19.00 -15.32
N THR A 3 -31.64 19.47 -14.12
CA THR A 3 -32.84 20.28 -13.79
C THR A 3 -32.80 21.71 -14.34
N TRP A 4 -31.68 22.16 -14.91
CA TRP A 4 -31.54 23.51 -15.48
C TRP A 4 -32.02 23.62 -16.95
N ALA A 5 -32.31 22.50 -17.61
CA ALA A 5 -32.64 22.45 -19.03
C ALA A 5 -34.15 22.50 -19.34
N TYR A 6 -35.01 22.51 -18.32
CA TYR A 6 -36.48 22.57 -18.46
C TYR A 6 -37.04 23.71 -17.60
N PRO A 7 -38.14 24.36 -18.02
CA PRO A 7 -38.79 25.39 -17.20
C PRO A 7 -39.13 24.80 -15.82
N GLN A 8 -38.75 25.53 -14.75
CA GLN A 8 -39.04 25.15 -13.38
C GLN A 8 -40.55 24.96 -13.23
N LEU A 9 -40.98 23.74 -12.90
CA LEU A 9 -42.38 23.46 -12.61
C LEU A 9 -42.77 24.26 -11.35
N PRO A 10 -43.99 24.82 -11.29
CA PRO A 10 -44.52 25.39 -10.04
C PRO A 10 -44.36 24.38 -8.88
N PRO A 11 -44.13 24.83 -7.64
CA PRO A 11 -43.84 23.94 -6.50
C PRO A 11 -44.86 22.80 -6.33
N ASP A 12 -46.14 23.09 -6.53
CA ASP A 12 -47.22 22.11 -6.44
C ASP A 12 -47.17 21.06 -7.57
N GLN A 13 -46.66 21.44 -8.74
CA GLN A 13 -46.49 20.55 -9.88
C GLN A 13 -45.18 19.77 -9.80
N LEU A 14 -44.11 20.38 -9.25
CA LEU A 14 -42.87 19.70 -8.94
C LEU A 14 -43.10 18.58 -7.93
N LYS A 15 -43.80 18.88 -6.83
CA LYS A 15 -44.17 17.88 -5.80
C LYS A 15 -44.98 16.72 -6.40
N LYS A 16 -45.95 17.02 -7.28
CA LYS A 16 -46.71 15.98 -7.99
C LYS A 16 -45.84 15.10 -8.90
N GLU A 17 -44.85 15.68 -9.58
CA GLU A 17 -43.92 14.92 -10.42
C GLU A 17 -42.90 14.13 -9.59
N GLU A 18 -42.48 14.65 -8.42
CA GLU A 18 -41.67 13.95 -7.43
C GLU A 18 -42.44 12.73 -6.88
N ASP A 19 -43.68 12.93 -6.40
CA ASP A 19 -44.56 11.86 -5.92
C ASP A 19 -44.80 10.81 -7.03
N ALA A 20 -45.00 11.25 -8.28
CA ALA A 20 -45.17 10.35 -9.43
C ALA A 20 -43.88 9.64 -9.86
N SER A 21 -42.71 10.23 -9.62
CA SER A 21 -41.40 9.59 -9.82
C SER A 21 -41.17 8.53 -8.75
N LEU A 22 -41.38 8.89 -7.47
CA LEU A 22 -41.26 7.99 -6.33
C LEU A 22 -42.18 6.78 -6.48
N ALA A 23 -43.44 6.99 -6.87
CA ALA A 23 -44.37 5.89 -7.13
C ALA A 23 -43.90 4.94 -8.26
N ARG A 24 -43.24 5.48 -9.31
CA ARG A 24 -42.67 4.66 -10.40
C ARG A 24 -41.42 3.91 -9.94
N GLU A 25 -40.56 4.56 -9.15
CA GLU A 25 -39.37 3.95 -8.58
C GLU A 25 -39.73 2.83 -7.60
N LEU A 26 -40.68 3.06 -6.69
CA LEU A 26 -41.19 2.06 -5.77
C LEU A 26 -41.76 0.85 -6.51
N LYS A 27 -42.59 1.08 -7.53
CA LYS A 27 -43.14 0.00 -8.36
C LYS A 27 -42.05 -0.78 -9.09
N TRP A 28 -41.01 -0.10 -9.58
CA TRP A 28 -39.88 -0.73 -10.25
C TRP A 28 -39.04 -1.56 -9.28
N VAL A 29 -38.75 -1.04 -8.07
CA VAL A 29 -38.02 -1.75 -7.02
C VAL A 29 -38.77 -3.00 -6.59
N LEU A 30 -40.07 -2.90 -6.32
CA LEU A 30 -40.89 -4.06 -5.94
C LEU A 30 -40.96 -5.10 -7.07
N GLY A 31 -41.07 -4.66 -8.33
CA GLY A 31 -41.01 -5.55 -9.49
C GLY A 31 -39.68 -6.30 -9.63
N SER A 32 -38.55 -5.59 -9.52
CA SER A 32 -37.21 -6.18 -9.59
C SER A 32 -36.90 -7.10 -8.40
N LEU A 33 -37.49 -6.83 -7.24
CA LEU A 33 -37.29 -7.65 -6.04
C LEU A 33 -37.87 -9.06 -6.21
N GLN A 34 -38.96 -9.23 -6.98
CA GLN A 34 -39.56 -10.55 -7.21
C GLN A 34 -38.61 -11.51 -7.95
N GLU A 35 -37.85 -11.01 -8.93
CA GLU A 35 -36.80 -11.79 -9.59
C GLU A 35 -35.67 -12.16 -8.62
N SER A 36 -35.34 -11.24 -7.71
CA SER A 36 -34.29 -11.42 -6.72
C SER A 36 -34.68 -12.43 -5.64
N LEU A 37 -35.95 -12.43 -5.21
CA LEU A 37 -36.51 -13.40 -4.26
C LEU A 37 -36.49 -14.84 -4.82
N ALA A 38 -36.65 -15.01 -6.14
CA ALA A 38 -36.48 -16.33 -6.77
C ALA A 38 -35.04 -16.85 -6.64
N SER A 39 -34.04 -16.00 -6.87
CA SER A 39 -32.64 -16.36 -6.66
C SER A 39 -32.31 -16.64 -5.19
N LEU A 40 -32.89 -15.88 -4.25
CA LEU A 40 -32.74 -16.11 -2.81
C LEU A 40 -33.31 -17.49 -2.42
N ARG A 41 -34.47 -17.85 -2.98
CA ARG A 41 -35.11 -19.15 -2.75
C ARG A 41 -34.21 -20.30 -3.18
N GLU A 42 -33.62 -20.23 -4.37
CA GLU A 42 -32.68 -21.25 -4.86
C GLU A 42 -31.50 -21.42 -3.89
N GLY A 43 -30.89 -20.30 -3.47
CA GLY A 43 -29.80 -20.33 -2.49
C GLY A 43 -30.20 -20.94 -1.14
N LEU A 44 -31.40 -20.66 -0.65
CA LEU A 44 -31.92 -21.25 0.59
C LEU A 44 -32.26 -22.74 0.45
N GLN A 45 -32.75 -23.17 -0.72
CA GLN A 45 -32.97 -24.59 -1.01
C GLN A 45 -31.64 -25.36 -1.02
N GLU A 46 -30.57 -24.77 -1.54
CA GLU A 46 -29.23 -25.36 -1.44
C GLU A 46 -28.75 -25.47 0.02
N CYS A 47 -28.97 -24.45 0.84
CA CYS A 47 -28.70 -24.52 2.29
C CYS A 47 -29.51 -25.62 2.98
N ALA A 48 -30.80 -25.74 2.64
CA ALA A 48 -31.68 -26.78 3.16
C ALA A 48 -31.20 -28.18 2.74
N ALA A 49 -30.72 -28.33 1.50
CA ALA A 49 -30.16 -29.58 0.99
C ALA A 49 -28.90 -30.01 1.75
N LEU A 50 -28.02 -29.07 2.11
CA LEU A 50 -26.82 -29.35 2.93
C LEU A 50 -27.15 -29.86 4.35
N LEU A 51 -28.33 -29.52 4.86
CA LEU A 51 -28.84 -29.94 6.18
C LEU A 51 -29.87 -31.09 6.09
N ALA A 52 -30.18 -31.55 4.87
CA ALA A 52 -31.11 -32.65 4.68
C ALA A 52 -30.49 -33.98 5.19
N PRO A 53 -31.31 -34.92 5.68
CA PRO A 53 -30.83 -36.23 6.09
C PRO A 53 -30.53 -37.11 4.86
N SER A 54 -29.42 -36.84 4.16
CA SER A 54 -28.92 -37.65 3.04
C SER A 54 -27.90 -38.69 3.51
N GLN A 55 -27.92 -39.89 2.92
CA GLN A 55 -26.91 -40.94 3.16
C GLN A 55 -25.99 -41.09 1.94
N PRO A 56 -24.65 -41.23 2.12
CA PRO A 56 -23.92 -41.24 3.39
C PRO A 56 -23.81 -39.83 4.03
N GLY A 57 -23.95 -39.76 5.36
CA GLY A 57 -23.78 -38.52 6.12
C GLY A 57 -22.32 -38.08 6.25
N SER A 58 -22.07 -36.97 6.95
CA SER A 58 -20.72 -36.46 7.21
C SER A 58 -20.06 -37.24 8.35
N THR A 59 -19.06 -38.06 8.05
CA THR A 59 -18.23 -38.73 9.06
C THR A 59 -17.11 -37.80 9.52
N LEU A 60 -17.16 -37.42 10.80
CA LEU A 60 -16.29 -36.44 11.45
C LEU A 60 -15.36 -37.16 12.42
N VAL A 61 -14.06 -36.89 12.31
CA VAL A 61 -13.03 -37.49 13.18
C VAL A 61 -12.95 -36.72 14.49
N LEU A 62 -13.21 -37.38 15.62
CA LEU A 62 -13.06 -36.85 16.97
C LEU A 62 -11.72 -37.30 17.54
N SER A 63 -10.65 -36.53 17.36
CA SER A 63 -9.32 -36.87 17.89
C SER A 63 -8.64 -35.66 18.53
N SER A 64 -8.06 -35.84 19.73
CA SER A 64 -7.18 -34.83 20.31
C SER A 64 -5.77 -34.92 19.71
N LEU A 65 -5.25 -33.82 19.17
CA LEU A 65 -4.00 -33.77 18.37
C LEU A 65 -2.72 -34.07 19.18
N ARG A 66 -2.69 -33.76 20.48
CA ARG A 66 -1.48 -33.85 21.32
C ARG A 66 -1.55 -34.89 22.43
N SER A 67 -2.74 -35.06 23.04
CA SER A 67 -2.90 -35.90 24.23
C SER A 67 -3.34 -37.34 23.94
N GLU A 68 -3.92 -37.60 22.75
CA GLU A 68 -4.60 -38.86 22.42
C GLU A 68 -5.68 -39.31 23.44
N ASN A 69 -6.12 -38.43 24.35
CA ASN A 69 -7.13 -38.71 25.38
C ASN A 69 -8.50 -39.03 24.78
N VAL A 70 -8.80 -38.56 23.57
CA VAL A 70 -10.02 -38.84 22.83
C VAL A 70 -9.63 -39.25 21.41
N LYS A 71 -10.12 -40.40 20.95
CA LYS A 71 -9.89 -40.89 19.59
C LYS A 71 -11.12 -41.62 19.07
N GLY A 72 -11.66 -41.20 17.93
CA GLY A 72 -12.83 -41.84 17.37
C GLY A 72 -13.42 -41.08 16.19
N PHE A 73 -14.64 -41.41 15.85
CA PHE A 73 -15.43 -40.69 14.84
C PHE A 73 -16.91 -40.70 15.20
N VAL A 74 -17.63 -39.74 14.64
CA VAL A 74 -19.09 -39.70 14.62
C VAL A 74 -19.57 -39.43 13.21
N THR A 75 -20.77 -39.91 12.85
CA THR A 75 -21.39 -39.63 11.55
C THR A 75 -22.65 -38.83 11.78
N ARG A 76 -22.66 -37.61 11.26
CA ARG A 76 -23.83 -36.72 11.26
C ARG A 76 -24.65 -36.95 10.01
N VAL A 77 -25.96 -37.17 10.18
CA VAL A 77 -26.93 -37.20 9.09
C VAL A 77 -27.98 -36.12 9.36
N GLY A 78 -28.01 -35.09 8.53
CA GLY A 78 -28.83 -33.91 8.75
C GLY A 78 -28.57 -33.28 10.12
N THR A 79 -29.57 -33.22 10.98
CA THR A 79 -29.48 -32.59 12.31
C THR A 79 -29.16 -33.56 13.44
N LYS A 80 -28.78 -34.81 13.16
CA LYS A 80 -28.58 -35.87 14.17
C LYS A 80 -27.24 -36.58 14.00
N ILE A 81 -26.71 -37.10 15.11
CA ILE A 81 -25.61 -38.08 15.07
C ILE A 81 -26.22 -39.48 15.09
N VAL A 82 -25.93 -40.27 14.05
CA VAL A 82 -26.52 -41.61 13.85
C VAL A 82 -25.56 -42.75 14.14
N LYS A 83 -24.25 -42.48 14.12
CA LYS A 83 -23.21 -43.49 14.34
C LYS A 83 -22.01 -42.85 15.00
N GLY A 84 -21.31 -43.58 15.85
CA GLY A 84 -20.04 -43.14 16.41
C GLY A 84 -19.37 -44.20 17.25
N ASP A 85 -18.04 -44.15 17.25
CA ASP A 85 -17.18 -45.03 18.03
C ASP A 85 -16.02 -44.21 18.56
N ILE A 86 -15.97 -44.06 19.88
CA ILE A 86 -15.10 -43.10 20.57
C ILE A 86 -14.36 -43.84 21.69
N GLN A 87 -13.04 -43.77 21.67
CA GLN A 87 -12.15 -44.30 22.68
C GLN A 87 -11.65 -43.18 23.57
N LEU A 88 -11.80 -43.36 24.88
CA LEU A 88 -11.44 -42.38 25.90
C LEU A 88 -10.31 -42.90 26.77
N ARG A 89 -9.26 -42.11 26.89
CA ARG A 89 -8.10 -42.32 27.77
C ARG A 89 -7.98 -41.14 28.73
N LEU A 90 -9.00 -40.99 29.57
CA LEU A 90 -9.05 -39.95 30.61
C LEU A 90 -8.48 -40.51 31.91
N GLN A 91 -7.60 -39.76 32.58
CA GLN A 91 -6.92 -40.23 33.80
C GLN A 91 -7.89 -40.45 34.96
N SER A 92 -8.94 -39.65 35.00
CA SER A 92 -10.01 -39.70 35.99
C SER A 92 -11.06 -40.79 35.72
N LEU A 93 -11.01 -41.45 34.56
CA LEU A 93 -11.97 -42.49 34.16
C LEU A 93 -11.27 -43.86 34.12
N THR A 94 -11.61 -44.74 35.06
CA THR A 94 -11.03 -46.09 35.08
C THR A 94 -11.57 -46.95 33.94
N PRO A 95 -10.73 -47.50 33.05
CA PRO A 95 -11.20 -48.33 31.95
C PRO A 95 -11.68 -49.71 32.45
N PRO A 96 -12.58 -50.39 31.71
CA PRO A 96 -13.02 -51.74 32.02
C PRO A 96 -11.85 -52.74 32.16
N LYS A 97 -11.98 -53.73 33.04
CA LYS A 97 -10.94 -54.74 33.31
C LYS A 97 -10.42 -55.38 32.00
N GLY A 98 -9.12 -55.22 31.73
CA GLY A 98 -8.46 -55.76 30.52
C GLY A 98 -8.40 -54.81 29.32
N SER A 99 -8.85 -53.56 29.47
CA SER A 99 -8.77 -52.53 28.42
C SER A 99 -7.98 -51.30 28.89
N ASN A 100 -7.31 -50.61 27.97
CA ASN A 100 -6.52 -49.41 28.25
C ASN A 100 -7.31 -48.10 27.99
N SER A 101 -8.59 -48.20 27.63
CA SER A 101 -9.45 -47.07 27.28
C SER A 101 -10.92 -47.44 27.45
N THR A 102 -11.76 -46.47 27.84
CA THR A 102 -13.21 -46.62 27.84
C THR A 102 -13.76 -46.38 26.44
N ARG A 103 -14.40 -47.37 25.83
CA ARG A 103 -15.00 -47.26 24.49
C ARG A 103 -16.49 -46.92 24.61
N LEU A 104 -16.90 -45.83 23.96
CA LEU A 104 -18.29 -45.41 23.81
C LEU A 104 -18.71 -45.61 22.35
N THR A 105 -19.67 -46.50 22.13
CA THR A 105 -20.28 -46.69 20.81
C THR A 105 -21.69 -46.13 20.88
N ILE A 106 -22.09 -45.32 19.90
CA ILE A 106 -23.47 -44.85 19.80
C ILE A 106 -24.36 -46.06 19.52
N SER A 107 -25.47 -46.20 20.23
CA SER A 107 -26.37 -47.35 20.08
C SER A 107 -27.05 -47.34 18.70
N ASP A 108 -27.08 -48.50 18.05
CA ASP A 108 -27.82 -48.72 16.79
C ASP A 108 -29.28 -49.16 17.05
N ASP A 109 -29.73 -49.17 18.31
CA ASP A 109 -31.10 -49.56 18.69
C ASP A 109 -32.14 -48.57 18.14
N ALA A 110 -33.04 -49.06 17.28
CA ALA A 110 -34.08 -48.24 16.65
C ALA A 110 -35.07 -47.57 17.64
N THR A 111 -35.12 -48.04 18.90
CA THR A 111 -35.94 -47.47 19.99
C THR A 111 -35.14 -46.63 20.99
N GLY A 112 -33.83 -46.48 20.79
CA GLY A 112 -32.95 -45.71 21.66
C GLY A 112 -33.12 -44.19 21.49
N PRO A 113 -32.73 -43.38 22.50
CA PRO A 113 -32.77 -41.93 22.40
C PRO A 113 -31.77 -41.42 21.36
N GLU A 114 -32.28 -40.74 20.34
CA GLU A 114 -31.48 -40.13 19.26
C GLU A 114 -30.66 -38.93 19.75
N ILE A 115 -29.43 -38.79 19.25
CA ILE A 115 -28.56 -37.65 19.55
C ILE A 115 -28.86 -36.52 18.55
N ALA A 116 -29.83 -35.67 18.88
CA ALA A 116 -30.21 -34.52 18.06
C ALA A 116 -29.37 -33.27 18.40
N LEU A 117 -28.81 -32.63 17.37
CA LEU A 117 -28.11 -31.36 17.50
C LEU A 117 -29.11 -30.21 17.40
N ARG A 118 -29.59 -29.72 18.57
CA ARG A 118 -30.65 -28.70 18.66
C ARG A 118 -30.36 -27.44 17.85
N GLN A 119 -29.10 -26.97 17.85
CA GLN A 119 -28.66 -25.85 17.03
C GLN A 119 -28.94 -26.07 15.54
N LEU A 120 -28.73 -27.28 15.00
CA LEU A 120 -29.01 -27.57 13.59
C LEU A 120 -30.51 -27.75 13.31
N VAL A 121 -31.29 -28.21 14.29
CA VAL A 121 -32.76 -28.24 14.19
C VAL A 121 -33.30 -26.81 14.07
N LEU A 122 -32.78 -25.88 14.89
CA LEU A 122 -33.12 -24.47 14.82
C LEU A 122 -32.74 -23.85 13.48
N VAL A 123 -31.50 -24.04 13.01
CA VAL A 123 -31.04 -23.53 11.70
C VAL A 123 -31.92 -24.04 10.56
N ARG A 124 -32.25 -25.34 10.56
CA ARG A 124 -33.13 -25.92 9.53
C ARG A 124 -34.53 -25.33 9.57
N ARG A 125 -35.09 -25.10 10.77
CA ARG A 125 -36.39 -24.43 10.96
C ARG A 125 -36.36 -23.01 10.39
N LEU A 126 -35.36 -22.20 10.75
CA LEU A 126 -35.21 -20.82 10.28
C LEU A 126 -35.05 -20.73 8.75
N ILE A 127 -34.33 -21.67 8.13
CA ILE A 127 -34.21 -21.76 6.67
C ILE A 127 -35.57 -22.06 6.03
N ASN A 128 -36.34 -23.02 6.58
CA ASN A 128 -37.66 -23.33 6.08
C ASN A 128 -38.64 -22.16 6.27
N GLU A 129 -38.63 -21.51 7.44
CA GLU A 129 -39.42 -20.30 7.68
C GLU A 129 -39.05 -19.18 6.70
N SER A 130 -37.78 -19.05 6.33
CA SER A 130 -37.34 -18.10 5.30
C SER A 130 -37.88 -18.47 3.91
N LEU A 131 -37.93 -19.76 3.56
CA LEU A 131 -38.56 -20.22 2.33
C LEU A 131 -40.07 -19.92 2.31
N ASP A 132 -40.75 -20.13 3.44
CA ASP A 132 -42.18 -19.82 3.59
C ASP A 132 -42.43 -18.31 3.46
N VAL A 133 -41.56 -17.46 4.03
CA VAL A 133 -41.65 -16.00 3.87
C VAL A 133 -41.48 -15.57 2.41
N ILE A 134 -40.56 -16.20 1.66
CA ILE A 134 -40.43 -15.94 0.22
C ILE A 134 -41.68 -16.38 -0.53
N ASP A 135 -42.23 -17.55 -0.21
CA ASP A 135 -43.45 -18.06 -0.84
C ASP A 135 -44.65 -17.15 -0.56
N VAL A 136 -44.74 -16.64 0.66
CA VAL A 136 -45.75 -15.66 1.04
C VAL A 136 -45.55 -14.33 0.31
N SER A 137 -44.31 -13.87 0.15
CA SER A 137 -43.96 -12.63 -0.55
C SER A 137 -44.19 -12.69 -2.06
N THR A 138 -44.18 -13.90 -2.64
CA THR A 138 -44.24 -14.12 -4.10
C THR A 138 -45.63 -14.58 -4.57
N TRP A 139 -46.33 -15.42 -3.81
CA TRP A 139 -47.56 -16.08 -4.29
C TRP A 139 -48.84 -15.74 -3.52
N THR A 140 -48.77 -15.50 -2.21
CA THR A 140 -49.99 -15.33 -1.38
C THR A 140 -50.23 -13.92 -0.88
N GLY A 141 -49.17 -13.12 -0.70
CA GLY A 141 -49.24 -11.72 -0.30
C GLY A 141 -49.39 -10.76 -1.48
N ASP A 142 -49.41 -9.46 -1.21
CA ASP A 142 -49.39 -8.42 -2.25
C ASP A 142 -47.93 -8.05 -2.59
N PRO A 143 -47.38 -8.53 -3.73
CA PRO A 143 -45.99 -8.28 -4.10
C PRO A 143 -45.70 -6.82 -4.43
N MET A 144 -46.74 -5.99 -4.59
CA MET A 144 -46.64 -4.56 -4.91
C MET A 144 -46.94 -3.67 -3.70
N ASN A 145 -47.18 -4.25 -2.51
CA ASN A 145 -47.33 -3.50 -1.28
C ASN A 145 -45.99 -3.35 -0.57
N ALA A 146 -45.46 -2.12 -0.55
CA ALA A 146 -44.15 -1.81 -0.01
C ALA A 146 -44.01 -2.13 1.49
N SER A 147 -44.98 -1.72 2.32
CA SER A 147 -44.95 -1.97 3.78
C SER A 147 -45.02 -3.47 4.10
N PHE A 148 -45.81 -4.22 3.33
CA PHE A 148 -45.85 -5.68 3.47
C PHE A 148 -44.49 -6.31 3.15
N ILE A 149 -43.91 -5.97 1.98
CA ILE A 149 -42.61 -6.48 1.54
C ILE A 149 -41.47 -6.06 2.47
N GLU A 150 -41.49 -4.84 2.99
CA GLU A 150 -40.53 -4.36 3.99
C GLU A 150 -40.59 -5.24 5.26
N GLY A 151 -41.80 -5.57 5.74
CA GLY A 151 -42.01 -6.50 6.84
C GLY A 151 -41.46 -7.90 6.54
N GLN A 152 -41.68 -8.42 5.33
CA GLN A 152 -41.15 -9.72 4.92
C GLN A 152 -39.62 -9.73 4.84
N LEU A 153 -38.99 -8.67 4.30
CA LEU A 153 -37.53 -8.54 4.23
C LEU A 153 -36.89 -8.43 5.62
N ARG A 154 -37.55 -7.74 6.57
CA ARG A 154 -37.10 -7.68 7.97
C ARG A 154 -37.11 -9.07 8.59
N LEU A 155 -38.21 -9.82 8.46
CA LEU A 155 -38.33 -11.19 8.96
C LEU A 155 -37.31 -12.15 8.32
N LEU A 156 -37.06 -12.04 7.00
CA LEU A 156 -36.02 -12.81 6.32
C LEU A 156 -34.63 -12.49 6.89
N TYR A 157 -34.31 -11.22 7.07
CA TYR A 157 -33.02 -10.82 7.61
C TYR A 157 -32.79 -11.36 9.02
N ASP A 158 -33.82 -11.31 9.87
CA ASP A 158 -33.75 -11.80 11.25
C ASP A 158 -33.54 -13.32 11.28
N ASN A 159 -34.30 -14.07 10.50
CA ASN A 159 -34.15 -15.54 10.39
C ASN A 159 -32.76 -15.96 9.92
N LEU A 160 -32.23 -15.30 8.86
CA LEU A 160 -30.90 -15.60 8.34
C LEU A 160 -29.78 -15.21 9.32
N SER A 161 -29.96 -14.09 10.02
CA SER A 161 -29.02 -13.63 11.05
C SER A 161 -28.97 -14.59 12.23
N GLU A 162 -30.13 -15.04 12.73
CA GLU A 162 -30.23 -16.01 13.82
C GLU A 162 -29.66 -17.37 13.41
N ALA A 163 -29.93 -17.84 12.19
CA ALA A 163 -29.36 -19.09 11.67
C ALA A 163 -27.83 -19.03 11.63
N ARG A 164 -27.27 -17.90 11.19
CA ARG A 164 -25.82 -17.67 11.14
C ARG A 164 -25.20 -17.62 12.54
N LEU A 165 -25.80 -16.87 13.48
CA LEU A 165 -25.31 -16.78 14.87
C LEU A 165 -25.38 -18.15 15.57
N THR A 166 -26.40 -18.94 15.27
CA THR A 166 -26.56 -20.30 15.81
C THR A 166 -25.44 -21.24 15.32
N LEU A 167 -25.00 -21.13 14.06
CA LEU A 167 -23.86 -21.89 13.52
C LEU A 167 -22.50 -21.42 14.04
N LYS A 168 -22.36 -20.14 14.40
CA LYS A 168 -21.16 -19.63 15.09
C LYS A 168 -21.07 -20.11 16.54
N GLY A 169 -22.21 -20.41 17.17
CA GLY A 169 -22.30 -20.80 18.57
C GLY A 169 -22.66 -19.65 19.50
N GLU A 170 -23.25 -18.56 18.97
CA GLU A 170 -23.61 -17.35 19.70
C GLU A 170 -25.13 -17.22 19.98
N GLY A 171 -25.95 -18.20 19.56
CA GLY A 171 -27.41 -18.20 19.73
C GLY A 171 -27.87 -18.52 21.16
N GLU A 172 -29.13 -18.24 21.49
CA GLU A 172 -29.71 -18.57 22.81
C GLU A 172 -29.66 -20.07 23.12
N GLU A 173 -29.95 -20.93 22.13
CA GLU A 173 -29.81 -22.39 22.26
C GLU A 173 -28.35 -22.83 22.43
N SER A 174 -27.36 -21.99 22.13
CA SER A 174 -25.93 -22.26 22.36
C SER A 174 -25.48 -21.97 23.80
N LYS A 175 -26.34 -21.37 24.64
CA LYS A 175 -26.00 -20.95 26.02
C LYS A 175 -26.26 -22.01 27.10
N LYS A 176 -26.89 -23.14 26.75
CA LYS A 176 -27.13 -24.22 27.72
C LYS A 176 -25.80 -24.80 28.20
N LEU A 177 -25.64 -24.90 29.51
CA LEU A 177 -24.40 -25.35 30.11
C LEU A 177 -24.27 -26.88 29.94
N TRP A 178 -23.03 -27.35 29.89
CA TRP A 178 -22.69 -28.77 29.69
C TRP A 178 -23.29 -29.71 30.76
N ASN A 179 -23.65 -29.17 31.94
CA ASN A 179 -24.24 -29.91 33.04
C ASN A 179 -25.78 -30.03 32.91
N GLU A 180 -26.40 -29.28 32.00
CA GLU A 180 -27.85 -29.30 31.75
C GLU A 180 -28.20 -30.05 30.45
N ASP A 181 -27.33 -30.04 29.43
CA ASP A 181 -27.61 -30.60 28.10
C ASP A 181 -26.67 -31.76 27.69
N SER A 182 -26.24 -32.58 28.64
CA SER A 182 -25.48 -33.80 28.32
C SER A 182 -26.34 -34.83 27.60
N VAL A 183 -25.75 -35.55 26.65
CA VAL A 183 -26.37 -36.67 25.92
C VAL A 183 -26.85 -37.75 26.90
N ASP A 184 -28.00 -38.35 26.60
CA ASP A 184 -28.60 -39.40 27.42
C ASP A 184 -27.68 -40.62 27.55
N LYS A 185 -27.61 -41.19 28.76
CA LYS A 185 -26.74 -42.33 29.05
C LYS A 185 -27.06 -43.57 28.19
N ASN A 186 -28.31 -43.72 27.75
CA ASN A 186 -28.78 -44.84 26.96
C ASN A 186 -28.60 -44.61 25.44
N SER A 187 -28.10 -43.45 25.00
CA SER A 187 -27.71 -43.24 23.61
C SER A 187 -26.42 -43.99 23.24
N PHE A 188 -25.76 -44.62 24.22
CA PHE A 188 -24.51 -45.38 24.04
C PHE A 188 -24.68 -46.85 24.47
N ASN A 189 -23.90 -47.72 23.83
CA ASN A 189 -23.75 -49.12 24.23
C ASN A 189 -22.24 -49.47 24.30
N PRO A 190 -21.68 -49.72 25.50
CA PRO A 190 -22.32 -49.69 26.83
C PRO A 190 -22.79 -48.28 27.24
N PRO A 191 -23.72 -48.14 28.20
CA PRO A 191 -24.26 -46.83 28.60
C PRO A 191 -23.18 -45.91 29.19
N LEU A 192 -23.40 -44.61 29.06
CA LEU A 192 -22.47 -43.58 29.52
C LEU A 192 -22.19 -43.72 31.04
N PRO A 193 -20.92 -43.59 31.50
CA PRO A 193 -20.59 -43.62 32.92
C PRO A 193 -21.38 -42.58 33.75
N PRO A 194 -21.73 -42.88 35.02
CA PRO A 194 -22.69 -42.08 35.81
C PRO A 194 -22.24 -40.63 36.09
N TYR A 195 -20.93 -40.43 36.28
CA TYR A 195 -20.32 -39.13 36.56
C TYR A 195 -19.50 -38.63 35.37
N MET A 196 -20.07 -38.74 34.17
CA MET A 196 -19.48 -38.25 32.94
C MET A 196 -20.49 -37.44 32.15
N SER A 197 -20.14 -36.22 31.77
CA SER A 197 -20.89 -35.40 30.83
C SER A 197 -20.32 -35.57 29.42
N PHE A 198 -21.21 -35.87 28.47
CA PHE A 198 -20.92 -35.95 27.05
C PHE A 198 -21.78 -34.91 26.34
N HIS A 199 -21.18 -33.78 25.98
CA HIS A 199 -21.90 -32.65 25.39
C HIS A 199 -21.39 -32.34 23.98
N LEU A 200 -22.31 -32.30 23.02
CA LEU A 200 -22.03 -31.95 21.62
C LEU A 200 -22.68 -30.62 21.28
N SER A 201 -21.92 -29.71 20.69
CA SER A 201 -22.42 -28.41 20.21
C SER A 201 -21.82 -28.05 18.85
N ILE A 202 -22.39 -27.03 18.21
CA ILE A 202 -21.87 -26.43 16.99
C ILE A 202 -21.26 -25.07 17.32
N SER A 203 -20.03 -24.82 16.88
CA SER A 203 -19.38 -23.51 16.97
C SER A 203 -18.46 -23.33 15.77
N GLU A 204 -18.43 -22.13 15.19
CA GLU A 204 -17.71 -21.82 13.95
C GLU A 204 -17.96 -22.85 12.83
N ALA A 205 -19.21 -23.32 12.69
CA ALA A 205 -19.61 -24.38 11.77
C ALA A 205 -18.85 -25.73 11.92
N ALA A 206 -18.21 -25.96 13.07
CA ALA A 206 -17.59 -27.22 13.46
C ALA A 206 -18.41 -27.93 14.55
N LEU A 207 -18.32 -29.26 14.57
CA LEU A 207 -18.85 -30.07 15.68
C LEU A 207 -17.82 -30.05 16.83
N VAL A 208 -18.25 -29.56 17.99
CA VAL A 208 -17.43 -29.49 19.20
C VAL A 208 -17.92 -30.51 20.21
N LEU A 209 -17.05 -31.45 20.57
CA LEU A 209 -17.25 -32.37 21.68
C LEU A 209 -16.60 -31.80 22.95
N ASN A 210 -17.39 -31.64 24.00
CA ASN A 210 -16.92 -31.31 25.34
C ASN A 210 -17.21 -32.49 26.28
N LEU A 211 -16.16 -33.08 26.82
CA LEU A 211 -16.22 -34.16 27.82
C LEU A 211 -15.78 -33.64 29.17
N ARG A 212 -16.50 -34.03 30.23
CA ARG A 212 -16.12 -33.78 31.61
C ARG A 212 -16.36 -34.99 32.48
N THR A 213 -15.41 -35.32 33.34
CA THR A 213 -15.60 -36.28 34.43
C THR A 213 -15.89 -35.53 35.72
N LEU A 214 -16.79 -36.08 36.53
CA LEU A 214 -17.40 -35.39 37.66
C LEU A 214 -17.10 -36.14 38.96
N ASP A 215 -17.07 -35.40 40.07
CA ASP A 215 -16.94 -35.95 41.42
C ASP A 215 -18.04 -35.39 42.32
N PRO A 216 -18.86 -36.23 42.99
CA PRO A 216 -19.90 -35.75 43.89
C PRO A 216 -19.33 -35.15 45.17
N ILE A 217 -19.91 -34.04 45.62
CA ILE A 217 -19.59 -33.40 46.90
C ILE A 217 -20.47 -34.04 47.97
N SER A 218 -19.86 -34.70 48.97
CA SER A 218 -20.61 -35.24 50.11
C SER A 218 -21.06 -34.10 51.04
N PRO A 219 -22.27 -34.17 51.64
CA PRO A 219 -22.87 -33.09 52.46
C PRO A 219 -22.22 -32.89 53.86
N GLY A 220 -20.93 -33.17 54.02
CA GLY A 220 -20.19 -33.05 55.29
C GLY A 220 -19.16 -31.91 55.36
N ASP A 221 -18.82 -31.26 54.24
CA ASP A 221 -17.71 -30.30 54.19
C ASP A 221 -18.22 -28.84 54.15
N THR A 222 -18.80 -28.38 55.25
CA THR A 222 -18.93 -26.94 55.55
C THR A 222 -17.62 -26.39 56.11
N PRO A 223 -17.07 -25.25 55.64
CA PRO A 223 -15.84 -24.71 56.19
C PRO A 223 -16.13 -23.91 57.46
N THR A 224 -15.99 -24.53 58.63
CA THR A 224 -15.91 -23.78 59.90
C THR A 224 -14.53 -23.15 60.05
N THR A 225 -14.53 -21.83 60.22
CA THR A 225 -13.43 -21.04 60.78
C THR A 225 -12.85 -21.71 62.04
N SER A 226 -11.54 -22.03 62.06
CA SER A 226 -10.62 -21.93 63.22
C SER A 226 -9.30 -22.69 62.98
N PHE A 227 -8.21 -22.07 63.43
CA PHE A 227 -6.87 -22.64 63.55
C PHE A 227 -6.84 -23.78 64.57
N ALA A 228 -6.56 -25.03 64.15
CA ALA A 228 -5.84 -26.09 64.90
C ALA A 228 -5.78 -27.40 64.07
N PRO A 229 -4.74 -28.23 64.23
CA PRO A 229 -4.55 -29.45 63.44
C PRO A 229 -5.22 -30.65 64.13
N GLU A 230 -6.17 -31.31 63.46
CA GLU A 230 -6.75 -32.56 63.94
C GLU A 230 -6.43 -33.71 62.97
N ILE A 231 -5.76 -34.69 63.56
CA ILE A 231 -5.41 -36.01 63.07
C ILE A 231 -6.70 -36.84 63.07
N SER A 232 -7.15 -37.35 61.93
CA SER A 232 -8.21 -38.37 61.89
C SER A 232 -7.74 -39.66 61.20
N LEU A 233 -7.99 -40.75 61.92
CA LEU A 233 -7.57 -42.12 61.68
C LEU A 233 -8.39 -42.80 60.57
N SER A 234 -7.92 -42.72 59.33
CA SER A 234 -8.09 -43.79 58.35
C SER A 234 -6.90 -43.77 57.38
N GLY A 235 -6.00 -44.75 57.57
CA GLY A 235 -4.65 -44.75 57.02
C GLY A 235 -4.55 -45.12 55.54
N PHE A 236 -5.10 -44.31 54.63
CA PHE A 236 -4.82 -44.44 53.19
C PHE A 236 -4.67 -43.12 52.40
N SER A 237 -4.82 -41.93 52.99
CA SER A 237 -4.81 -40.66 52.21
C SER A 237 -3.43 -39.98 52.01
N LEU A 238 -2.34 -40.46 52.63
CA LEU A 238 -1.02 -39.80 52.53
C LEU A 238 -0.20 -40.21 51.30
N ARG A 239 -0.48 -41.37 50.68
CA ARG A 239 0.21 -41.77 49.43
C ARG A 239 -0.32 -41.05 48.19
N ASP A 240 -1.62 -40.75 48.11
CA ASP A 240 -2.18 -40.07 46.92
C ASP A 240 -1.86 -38.58 46.85
N ARG A 241 -1.61 -37.90 47.99
CA ARG A 241 -1.19 -36.49 47.99
C ARG A 241 0.29 -36.26 47.67
N LEU A 242 1.15 -37.27 47.84
CA LEU A 242 2.59 -37.20 47.57
C LEU A 242 3.00 -37.98 46.30
N PHE A 243 2.22 -38.97 45.86
CA PHE A 243 2.54 -39.86 44.73
C PHE A 243 1.34 -40.18 43.80
N GLY A 244 0.17 -39.57 44.00
CA GLY A 244 -0.99 -39.75 43.10
C GLY A 244 -0.86 -38.90 41.82
N PRO A 245 -1.48 -39.31 40.70
CA PRO A 245 -1.45 -38.53 39.46
C PRO A 245 -2.10 -37.16 39.71
N ARG A 246 -1.29 -36.10 39.67
CA ARG A 246 -1.79 -34.72 39.71
C ARG A 246 -2.56 -34.48 38.41
N HIS A 247 -3.88 -34.34 38.51
CA HIS A 247 -4.70 -33.96 37.36
C HIS A 247 -4.32 -32.54 36.90
N PRO A 248 -4.32 -32.27 35.58
CA PRO A 248 -4.05 -30.93 35.06
C PRO A 248 -5.04 -29.93 35.66
N ILE A 249 -4.51 -28.82 36.19
CA ILE A 249 -5.34 -27.69 36.65
C ILE A 249 -6.04 -27.13 35.41
N HIS A 250 -7.37 -27.01 35.48
CA HIS A 250 -8.20 -26.45 34.41
C HIS A 250 -9.02 -25.27 34.93
N ASP A 251 -9.50 -24.42 34.03
CA ASP A 251 -10.30 -23.23 34.33
C ASP A 251 -11.47 -23.45 35.31
N GLU A 252 -12.16 -24.58 35.19
CA GLU A 252 -13.31 -24.93 36.05
C GLU A 252 -12.91 -25.64 37.37
N SER A 253 -11.62 -25.70 37.72
CA SER A 253 -11.14 -26.48 38.87
C SER A 253 -11.42 -25.74 40.18
N GLY A 254 -12.41 -26.24 40.94
CA GLY A 254 -12.85 -25.64 42.20
C GLY A 254 -14.31 -25.18 42.20
N ASP A 255 -14.89 -24.99 41.02
CA ASP A 255 -16.29 -24.63 40.84
C ASP A 255 -17.23 -25.81 41.16
N VAL A 256 -18.40 -25.49 41.69
CA VAL A 256 -19.45 -26.46 42.05
C VAL A 256 -20.61 -26.31 41.07
N PHE A 257 -21.03 -27.42 40.47
CA PHE A 257 -22.12 -27.47 39.49
C PHE A 257 -23.22 -28.39 39.97
N SER A 258 -24.47 -28.10 39.62
CA SER A 258 -25.58 -29.04 39.81
C SER A 258 -25.63 -30.04 38.65
N TRP A 259 -25.60 -31.33 38.97
CA TRP A 259 -25.67 -32.44 38.02
C TRP A 259 -26.71 -33.46 38.50
N LYS A 260 -27.82 -33.57 37.77
CA LYS A 260 -28.92 -34.51 38.07
C LYS A 260 -29.42 -34.44 39.52
N GLY A 261 -29.38 -33.25 40.14
CA GLY A 261 -29.81 -33.01 41.51
C GLY A 261 -28.73 -33.15 42.58
N GLU A 262 -27.49 -33.50 42.21
CA GLU A 262 -26.32 -33.56 43.10
C GLU A 262 -25.37 -32.39 42.84
N GLU A 263 -24.63 -31.95 43.85
CA GLU A 263 -23.51 -31.01 43.69
C GLU A 263 -22.25 -31.78 43.29
N VAL A 264 -21.62 -31.38 42.20
CA VAL A 264 -20.42 -32.04 41.65
C VAL A 264 -19.32 -31.03 41.34
N LYS A 265 -18.08 -31.50 41.36
CA LYS A 265 -16.91 -30.77 40.84
C LYS A 265 -16.38 -31.45 39.58
N VAL A 266 -15.81 -30.66 38.67
CA VAL A 266 -15.16 -31.19 37.46
C VAL A 266 -13.76 -31.69 37.82
N LYS A 267 -13.44 -32.94 37.47
CA LYS A 267 -12.13 -33.58 37.70
C LYS A 267 -11.19 -33.45 36.49
N GLU A 268 -11.73 -33.62 35.31
CA GLU A 268 -10.99 -33.59 34.05
C GLU A 268 -11.91 -33.12 32.93
N LYS A 269 -11.36 -32.31 32.02
CA LYS A 269 -12.06 -31.74 30.87
C LYS A 269 -11.29 -32.05 29.59
N ALA A 270 -12.01 -32.46 28.54
CA ALA A 270 -11.45 -32.63 27.21
C ALA A 270 -12.36 -32.00 26.16
N ARG A 271 -11.80 -31.13 25.31
CA ARG A 271 -12.50 -30.50 24.18
C ARG A 271 -11.87 -30.97 22.87
N VAL A 272 -12.69 -31.43 21.95
CA VAL A 272 -12.28 -31.83 20.59
C VAL A 272 -13.19 -31.13 19.59
N GLU A 273 -12.61 -30.65 18.50
CA GLU A 273 -13.33 -29.94 17.45
C GLU A 273 -13.09 -30.61 16.11
N SER A 274 -14.17 -30.77 15.34
CA SER A 274 -14.15 -31.44 14.04
C SER A 274 -14.91 -30.63 13.02
N GLN A 275 -14.19 -30.19 12.00
CA GLN A 275 -14.73 -29.37 10.92
C GLN A 275 -15.72 -30.17 10.07
N ASP A 276 -16.87 -29.56 9.78
CA ASP A 276 -17.92 -30.17 8.94
C ASP A 276 -18.07 -29.38 7.63
N PRO A 277 -17.66 -29.96 6.47
CA PRO A 277 -17.72 -29.26 5.19
C PRO A 277 -19.12 -28.79 4.80
N SER A 278 -20.17 -29.53 5.19
CA SER A 278 -21.55 -29.17 4.84
C SER A 278 -22.01 -27.95 5.64
N LEU A 279 -21.63 -27.89 6.92
CA LEU A 279 -21.94 -26.75 7.79
C LEU A 279 -21.13 -25.51 7.39
N LEU A 280 -19.85 -25.68 7.03
CA LEU A 280 -19.01 -24.59 6.50
C LEU A 280 -19.63 -23.99 5.23
N SER A 281 -20.07 -24.86 4.30
CA SER A 281 -20.76 -24.42 3.08
C SER A 281 -22.08 -23.70 3.40
N ALA A 282 -22.89 -24.25 4.31
CA ALA A 282 -24.14 -23.63 4.73
C ALA A 282 -23.91 -22.26 5.38
N MET A 283 -22.92 -22.13 6.27
CA MET A 283 -22.58 -20.87 6.93
C MET A 283 -22.12 -19.80 5.94
N ALA A 284 -21.28 -20.17 4.97
CA ALA A 284 -20.83 -19.26 3.92
C ALA A 284 -21.99 -18.77 3.05
N LYS A 285 -22.88 -19.68 2.63
CA LYS A 285 -24.07 -19.35 1.84
C LYS A 285 -25.05 -18.46 2.62
N LEU A 286 -25.41 -18.83 3.85
CA LEU A 286 -26.28 -18.02 4.70
C LEU A 286 -25.73 -16.61 4.94
N THR A 287 -24.41 -16.47 5.05
CA THR A 287 -23.76 -15.16 5.17
C THR A 287 -23.95 -14.33 3.89
N ALA A 288 -23.73 -14.92 2.72
CA ALA A 288 -23.94 -14.23 1.45
C ALA A 288 -25.42 -13.81 1.24
N LEU A 289 -26.35 -14.74 1.48
CA LEU A 289 -27.80 -14.48 1.34
C LEU A 289 -28.28 -13.42 2.34
N GLY A 290 -27.79 -13.44 3.59
CA GLY A 290 -28.10 -12.42 4.59
C GLY A 290 -27.65 -11.00 4.17
N HIS A 291 -26.48 -10.89 3.53
CA HIS A 291 -26.00 -9.61 2.98
C HIS A 291 -26.89 -9.10 1.83
N GLU A 292 -27.40 -9.98 0.98
CA GLU A 292 -28.33 -9.60 -0.10
C GLU A 292 -29.65 -9.08 0.44
N VAL A 293 -30.27 -9.79 1.39
CA VAL A 293 -31.51 -9.37 2.04
C VAL A 293 -31.33 -8.03 2.78
N SER A 294 -30.21 -7.85 3.49
CA SER A 294 -29.86 -6.59 4.15
C SER A 294 -29.83 -5.42 3.15
N ARG A 295 -29.20 -5.64 1.99
CA ARG A 295 -29.12 -4.64 0.93
C ARG A 295 -30.50 -4.29 0.36
N TRP A 296 -31.38 -5.27 0.16
CA TRP A 296 -32.75 -5.03 -0.32
C TRP A 296 -33.59 -4.28 0.71
N LYS A 297 -33.47 -4.62 2.00
CA LYS A 297 -34.11 -3.89 3.10
C LYS A 297 -33.72 -2.41 3.09
N THR A 298 -32.42 -2.11 3.02
CA THR A 298 -31.94 -0.71 2.97
C THR A 298 -32.40 0.00 1.69
N ALA A 299 -32.36 -0.66 0.53
CA ALA A 299 -32.79 -0.06 -0.73
C ALA A 299 -34.30 0.28 -0.71
N LEU A 300 -35.14 -0.59 -0.14
CA LEU A 300 -36.56 -0.34 -0.03
C LEU A 300 -36.87 0.78 0.98
N ALA A 301 -36.19 0.80 2.13
CA ALA A 301 -36.35 1.85 3.14
C ALA A 301 -36.06 3.26 2.59
N VAL A 302 -35.01 3.39 1.76
CA VAL A 302 -34.65 4.66 1.10
C VAL A 302 -35.77 5.15 0.16
N VAL A 303 -36.40 4.25 -0.60
CA VAL A 303 -37.46 4.62 -1.55
C VAL A 303 -38.80 4.88 -0.83
N MET A 304 -38.99 4.29 0.34
CA MET A 304 -40.16 4.53 1.20
C MET A 304 -40.06 5.82 2.03
N GLU A 305 -38.97 6.58 1.92
CA GLU A 305 -38.73 7.82 2.68
C GLU A 305 -38.93 7.64 4.20
N GLN A 306 -38.60 6.47 4.74
CA GLN A 306 -38.61 6.27 6.18
C GLN A 306 -37.38 6.95 6.77
N ASP A 307 -37.59 8.00 7.56
CA ASP A 307 -36.54 8.69 8.31
C ASP A 307 -35.75 7.67 9.15
N ASP A 308 -34.42 7.79 9.13
CA ASP A 308 -33.44 6.98 9.87
C ASP A 308 -33.52 7.20 11.41
N THR A 309 -34.71 7.16 12.00
CA THR A 309 -34.86 7.18 13.47
C THR A 309 -34.73 5.80 14.10
N ASP A 310 -34.84 4.72 13.30
CA ASP A 310 -34.82 3.32 13.78
C ASP A 310 -33.56 2.54 13.36
N ASN A 311 -32.62 3.18 12.67
CA ASN A 311 -31.31 2.59 12.34
C ASN A 311 -30.29 2.91 13.43
N GLU A 312 -30.42 2.27 14.61
CA GLU A 312 -29.22 2.01 15.38
C GLU A 312 -28.28 1.14 14.53
N PRO A 313 -27.00 1.52 14.38
CA PRO A 313 -26.04 0.70 13.66
C PRO A 313 -25.96 -0.67 14.34
N TYR A 314 -26.07 -1.73 13.54
CA TYR A 314 -25.82 -3.11 13.93
C TYR A 314 -24.40 -3.22 14.54
N GLN A 315 -24.30 -3.02 15.85
CA GLN A 315 -23.12 -3.38 16.63
C GLN A 315 -22.98 -4.89 16.50
N ALA A 316 -21.81 -5.34 16.05
CA ALA A 316 -21.41 -6.73 16.25
C ALA A 316 -21.65 -7.09 17.72
N PRO A 317 -22.15 -8.28 18.07
CA PRO A 317 -22.20 -8.70 19.45
C PRO A 317 -20.77 -8.68 19.99
N VAL A 318 -20.47 -7.66 20.78
CA VAL A 318 -19.35 -7.70 21.72
C VAL A 318 -19.63 -8.90 22.59
N ARG A 319 -18.76 -9.90 22.50
CA ARG A 319 -18.67 -10.97 23.49
C ARG A 319 -18.64 -10.30 24.86
N LYS A 320 -19.70 -10.49 25.65
CA LYS A 320 -19.55 -10.52 27.10
C LYS A 320 -18.65 -11.72 27.39
N GLU A 321 -17.36 -11.47 27.51
CA GLU A 321 -16.51 -12.38 28.25
C GLU A 321 -17.10 -12.48 29.65
N LYS A 322 -17.52 -13.70 30.00
CA LYS A 322 -17.70 -14.08 31.38
C LYS A 322 -16.31 -14.17 31.99
N ASN A 323 -15.93 -13.15 32.74
CA ASN A 323 -14.86 -13.27 33.73
C ASN A 323 -15.22 -14.41 34.71
N VAL A 324 -14.39 -15.45 34.74
CA VAL A 324 -14.20 -16.28 35.93
C VAL A 324 -12.90 -15.84 36.58
N THR A 325 -12.84 -14.58 37.03
CA THR A 325 -11.85 -14.13 38.03
C THR A 325 -12.28 -12.86 38.77
N GLN A 326 -13.55 -12.72 39.16
CA GLN A 326 -13.95 -11.76 40.20
C GLN A 326 -15.07 -12.33 41.08
N GLN A 327 -14.70 -13.24 41.99
CA GLN A 327 -15.38 -13.34 43.29
C GLN A 327 -14.38 -12.98 44.38
N ARG A 328 -14.15 -11.68 44.52
CA ARG A 328 -13.83 -10.93 45.75
C ARG A 328 -14.04 -9.47 45.34
N PHE A 329 -14.75 -8.68 46.15
CA PHE A 329 -15.03 -7.25 45.97
C PHE A 329 -16.28 -6.82 45.19
N THR A 330 -17.48 -7.36 45.45
CA THR A 330 -18.73 -6.57 45.35
C THR A 330 -19.80 -7.13 46.30
N SER A 331 -19.56 -7.01 47.61
CA SER A 331 -20.61 -7.20 48.62
C SER A 331 -20.63 -6.07 49.64
N THR A 332 -20.67 -4.81 49.18
CA THR A 332 -20.92 -3.66 50.06
C THR A 332 -21.61 -2.46 49.40
N ALA A 333 -21.77 -2.38 48.07
CA ALA A 333 -22.35 -1.19 47.43
C ALA A 333 -23.85 -1.28 47.10
N ALA A 334 -24.44 -2.49 47.02
CA ALA A 334 -25.83 -2.66 46.59
C ALA A 334 -26.89 -2.42 47.69
N ALA A 335 -26.48 -2.08 48.92
CA ALA A 335 -27.39 -1.82 50.04
C ALA A 335 -27.67 -0.33 50.31
N ALA A 336 -27.07 0.61 49.56
CA ALA A 336 -27.14 2.06 49.87
C ALA A 336 -28.04 2.89 48.93
N ALA A 337 -28.65 2.31 47.88
CA ALA A 337 -29.39 3.05 46.87
C ALA A 337 -30.91 2.86 46.91
N ALA A 338 -31.47 2.59 48.10
CA ALA A 338 -32.93 2.52 48.31
C ALA A 338 -33.49 3.68 49.17
N ALA A 339 -32.71 4.71 49.49
CA ALA A 339 -33.21 5.86 50.24
C ALA A 339 -32.36 7.11 50.01
N ALA A 340 -32.88 8.08 49.25
CA ALA A 340 -32.75 9.52 49.49
C ALA A 340 -33.29 10.31 48.29
N THR A 341 -34.47 10.89 48.48
CA THR A 341 -34.91 12.10 47.76
C THR A 341 -34.09 13.28 48.28
N ASN A 342 -33.31 13.95 47.43
CA ASN A 342 -33.05 15.41 47.46
C ASN A 342 -32.06 15.80 46.35
N GLU A 343 -32.38 16.89 45.68
CA GLU A 343 -31.59 17.59 44.67
C GLU A 343 -30.33 18.20 45.32
N ASP A 344 -29.11 17.76 44.92
CA ASP A 344 -27.84 18.55 44.90
C ASP A 344 -26.49 17.74 44.79
N LEU A 345 -26.45 16.45 44.40
CA LEU A 345 -25.18 15.68 44.35
C LEU A 345 -24.97 14.78 43.10
N ALA A 346 -24.87 15.36 41.90
CA ALA A 346 -24.80 14.58 40.64
C ALA A 346 -23.40 14.37 40.02
N ALA A 347 -22.30 14.93 40.55
CA ALA A 347 -20.99 14.92 39.84
C ALA A 347 -19.94 13.91 40.35
N LYS A 348 -20.06 13.38 41.57
CA LYS A 348 -19.04 12.51 42.18
C LYS A 348 -18.99 11.03 41.69
N PRO A 349 -20.10 10.32 41.41
CA PRO A 349 -20.04 8.89 41.09
C PRO A 349 -19.48 8.60 39.68
N THR A 350 -19.53 9.55 38.76
CA THR A 350 -19.05 9.41 37.37
C THR A 350 -17.53 9.50 37.25
N LYS A 351 -16.88 10.26 38.14
CA LYS A 351 -15.43 10.49 38.16
C LYS A 351 -14.66 9.27 38.64
N GLU A 352 -15.11 8.64 39.73
CA GLU A 352 -14.48 7.40 40.24
C GLU A 352 -14.62 6.23 39.26
N ALA A 353 -15.75 6.15 38.56
CA ALA A 353 -15.97 5.14 37.52
C ALA A 353 -14.97 5.29 36.35
N LEU A 354 -14.61 6.52 35.98
CA LEU A 354 -13.67 6.76 34.88
C LEU A 354 -12.24 6.32 35.22
N TYR A 355 -11.75 6.67 36.41
CA TYR A 355 -10.41 6.26 36.85
C TYR A 355 -10.30 4.74 37.06
N ALA A 356 -11.39 4.09 37.50
CA ALA A 356 -11.42 2.62 37.60
C ALA A 356 -11.31 1.92 36.24
N VAL A 357 -11.83 2.54 35.17
CA VAL A 357 -11.67 2.01 33.80
C VAL A 357 -10.23 2.13 33.32
N ILE A 358 -9.55 3.23 33.65
CA ILE A 358 -8.14 3.44 33.28
C ILE A 358 -7.22 2.42 33.97
N GLU A 359 -7.44 2.15 35.26
CA GLU A 359 -6.71 1.10 36.00
C GLU A 359 -6.90 -0.28 35.35
N ASN A 360 -8.11 -0.62 34.90
CA ASN A 360 -8.38 -1.87 34.20
C ASN A 360 -7.68 -1.97 32.84
N ILE A 361 -7.48 -0.85 32.14
CA ILE A 361 -6.78 -0.81 30.85
C ILE A 361 -5.29 -1.10 31.06
N TYR A 362 -4.64 -0.44 32.01
CA TYR A 362 -3.23 -0.70 32.32
C TYR A 362 -3.01 -2.13 32.80
N GLN A 363 -3.92 -2.66 33.63
CA GLN A 363 -3.83 -4.06 34.05
C GLN A 363 -3.96 -5.04 32.89
N ALA A 364 -4.85 -4.79 31.93
CA ALA A 364 -5.02 -5.64 30.76
C ALA A 364 -3.80 -5.58 29.82
N GLU A 365 -3.13 -4.43 29.74
CA GLU A 365 -1.90 -4.26 28.98
C GLU A 365 -0.76 -5.10 29.58
N ASP A 366 -0.56 -5.02 30.90
CA ASP A 366 0.44 -5.82 31.61
C ASP A 366 0.20 -7.33 31.44
N ASP A 367 -1.07 -7.77 31.53
CA ASP A 367 -1.44 -9.18 31.34
C ASP A 367 -1.14 -9.68 29.91
N ILE A 368 -1.29 -8.81 28.90
CA ILE A 368 -0.94 -9.10 27.50
C ILE A 368 0.57 -9.21 27.34
N VAL A 369 1.34 -8.29 27.92
CA VAL A 369 2.80 -8.32 27.87
C VAL A 369 3.35 -9.58 28.54
N GLN A 370 2.79 -9.95 29.70
CA GLN A 370 3.16 -11.17 30.40
C GLN A 370 2.81 -12.43 29.58
N SER A 371 1.64 -12.45 28.94
CA SER A 371 1.24 -13.53 28.04
C SER A 371 2.15 -13.66 26.80
N LEU A 372 2.61 -12.53 26.25
CA LEU A 372 3.55 -12.50 25.12
C LEU A 372 4.95 -12.98 25.53
N GLN A 373 5.38 -12.70 26.77
CA GLN A 373 6.61 -13.25 27.35
C GLN A 373 6.52 -14.75 27.57
N GLU A 374 5.40 -15.26 28.10
CA GLU A 374 5.19 -16.71 28.31
C GLU A 374 5.16 -17.51 27.00
N LEU A 375 4.78 -16.87 25.89
CA LEU A 375 4.71 -17.47 24.56
C LEU A 375 5.99 -17.28 23.72
N ASP A 376 7.02 -16.59 24.24
CA ASP A 376 8.27 -16.26 23.53
C ASP A 376 8.03 -15.47 22.22
N LEU A 377 7.01 -14.61 22.23
CA LEU A 377 6.54 -13.82 21.07
C LEU A 377 6.86 -12.32 21.17
N VAL A 378 7.63 -11.91 22.19
CA VAL A 378 7.99 -10.51 22.48
C VAL A 378 8.66 -9.84 21.27
N ASP A 379 9.59 -10.55 20.60
CA ASP A 379 10.31 -10.03 19.43
C ASP A 379 9.43 -9.84 18.19
N ALA A 380 8.29 -10.54 18.11
CA ALA A 380 7.35 -10.42 17.00
C ALA A 380 6.44 -9.20 17.14
N PHE A 381 6.28 -8.66 18.35
CA PHE A 381 5.36 -7.57 18.67
C PHE A 381 5.97 -6.48 19.58
N PRO A 382 7.09 -5.85 19.18
CA PRO A 382 7.81 -4.88 20.03
C PRO A 382 7.02 -3.61 20.36
N HIS A 383 6.02 -3.27 19.53
CA HIS A 383 5.14 -2.10 19.71
C HIS A 383 4.00 -2.33 20.72
N LEU A 384 3.76 -3.57 21.16
CA LEU A 384 2.78 -3.92 22.18
C LEU A 384 3.40 -4.04 23.58
N VAL A 385 4.74 -3.96 23.67
CA VAL A 385 5.50 -4.16 24.92
C VAL A 385 5.94 -2.82 25.53
N TYR A 386 5.89 -1.73 24.76
CA TYR A 386 6.23 -0.38 25.18
C TYR A 386 5.25 0.63 24.61
N SER A 387 4.03 0.71 25.14
CA SER A 387 3.16 1.87 24.92
C SER A 387 3.45 2.92 25.99
N GLU A 388 4.58 3.62 25.87
CA GLU A 388 4.85 4.82 26.67
C GLU A 388 4.08 6.06 26.16
N ASP A 389 3.34 5.95 25.05
CA ASP A 389 2.80 7.11 24.31
C ASP A 389 1.34 7.46 24.60
N LEU A 390 0.66 6.79 25.54
CA LEU A 390 -0.71 7.09 25.95
C LEU A 390 -0.80 7.27 27.47
N ASP A 391 -0.48 8.47 27.94
CA ASP A 391 -0.68 8.88 29.34
C ASP A 391 -2.18 9.16 29.59
N LEU A 392 -2.98 8.08 29.62
CA LEU A 392 -4.44 8.09 29.76
C LEU A 392 -4.87 8.77 31.07
N VAL A 393 -4.02 8.73 32.10
CA VAL A 393 -4.27 9.40 33.39
C VAL A 393 -4.18 10.93 33.21
N ASP A 394 -3.19 11.44 32.50
CA ASP A 394 -3.01 12.88 32.30
C ASP A 394 -4.07 13.49 31.37
N THR A 395 -4.50 12.72 30.37
CA THR A 395 -5.61 13.12 29.48
C THR A 395 -6.97 13.08 30.16
N VAL A 396 -7.20 12.18 31.13
CA VAL A 396 -8.46 12.16 31.89
C VAL A 396 -8.47 13.17 33.03
N THR A 397 -7.33 13.38 33.72
CA THR A 397 -7.21 14.39 34.78
C THR A 397 -7.44 15.80 34.23
N THR A 398 -7.05 16.09 32.99
CA THR A 398 -7.36 17.38 32.33
C THR A 398 -8.84 17.56 32.00
N ILE A 399 -9.62 16.48 31.85
CA ILE A 399 -11.04 16.53 31.46
C ILE A 399 -11.98 16.47 32.68
N VAL A 400 -11.69 15.63 33.67
CA VAL A 400 -12.58 15.35 34.82
C VAL A 400 -11.96 15.78 36.16
N GLY A 401 -10.74 16.34 36.14
CA GLY A 401 -9.98 16.77 37.32
C GLY A 401 -9.39 15.58 38.10
N HIS A 402 -8.49 15.87 39.05
CA HIS A 402 -7.81 14.88 39.89
C HIS A 402 -8.73 14.04 40.76
N ARG A 403 -8.48 12.74 40.90
CA ARG A 403 -9.34 11.82 41.66
C ARG A 403 -9.45 12.22 43.13
N ASN A 404 -8.36 12.67 43.73
CA ASN A 404 -8.29 13.15 45.10
C ASN A 404 -7.26 14.29 45.25
N GLU A 405 -7.31 15.01 46.36
CA GLU A 405 -6.41 16.14 46.65
C GLU A 405 -4.93 15.69 46.80
N ALA A 406 -4.70 14.41 47.13
CA ALA A 406 -3.38 13.81 47.24
C ALA A 406 -2.70 13.61 45.88
N GLU A 407 -3.44 13.23 44.83
CA GLU A 407 -2.93 13.10 43.46
C GLU A 407 -2.67 14.47 42.83
N LEU A 408 -3.56 15.43 43.08
CA LEU A 408 -3.38 16.83 42.68
C LEU A 408 -2.07 17.40 43.28
N THR A 409 -1.87 17.21 44.59
CA THR A 409 -0.62 17.61 45.25
C THR A 409 0.58 16.82 44.72
N ALA A 410 0.46 15.51 44.49
CA ALA A 410 1.55 14.68 43.97
C ALA A 410 2.00 15.12 42.57
N LYS A 411 1.07 15.49 41.68
CA LYS A 411 1.40 15.99 40.35
C LYS A 411 2.09 17.35 40.41
N VAL A 412 1.55 18.29 41.22
CA VAL A 412 2.16 19.60 41.44
C VAL A 412 3.57 19.47 42.04
N VAL A 413 3.78 18.55 43.00
CA VAL A 413 5.10 18.22 43.57
C VAL A 413 6.04 17.61 42.52
N ARG A 414 5.55 16.69 41.69
CA ARG A 414 6.34 16.05 40.63
C ARG A 414 6.80 17.06 39.58
N VAL A 415 5.89 17.91 39.11
CA VAL A 415 6.18 19.00 38.18
C VAL A 415 7.17 19.99 38.79
N ARG A 416 7.00 20.32 40.09
CA ARG A 416 7.97 21.14 40.82
C ARG A 416 9.35 20.48 40.95
N GLN A 417 9.44 19.17 41.14
CA GLN A 417 10.72 18.45 41.16
C GLN A 417 11.41 18.47 39.80
N GLN A 418 10.63 18.36 38.73
CA GLN A 418 11.13 18.30 37.36
C GLN A 418 11.58 19.67 36.84
N PHE A 419 10.81 20.73 37.09
CA PHE A 419 11.03 22.06 36.50
C PHE A 419 11.50 23.13 37.51
N ARG A 420 11.57 22.77 38.81
CA ARG A 420 11.98 23.66 39.90
C ARG A 420 11.15 24.96 39.89
N ASP A 421 11.79 26.12 39.96
CA ASP A 421 11.14 27.44 39.99
C ASP A 421 10.60 27.93 38.66
N SER A 422 10.91 27.25 37.55
CA SER A 422 10.70 27.75 36.20
C SER A 422 9.80 26.81 35.40
N LEU A 423 8.53 27.19 35.25
CA LEU A 423 7.48 26.30 34.72
C LEU A 423 7.08 26.68 33.28
N PRO A 424 7.04 25.75 32.31
CA PRO A 424 6.57 26.02 30.95
C PRO A 424 5.07 26.39 30.86
N GLU A 425 4.71 27.22 29.87
CA GLU A 425 3.31 27.60 29.64
C GLU A 425 2.44 26.39 29.28
N ASN A 426 1.23 26.33 29.86
CA ASN A 426 0.23 25.26 29.68
C ASN A 426 0.58 23.88 30.25
N MET A 427 1.62 23.76 31.10
CA MET A 427 1.98 22.48 31.75
C MET A 427 1.09 22.08 32.93
N LEU A 428 0.47 23.05 33.61
CA LEU A 428 -0.48 22.82 34.69
C LEU A 428 -1.83 23.43 34.30
N SER A 429 -2.91 22.71 34.57
CA SER A 429 -4.29 23.21 34.49
C SER A 429 -4.53 24.36 35.48
N GLU A 430 -5.62 25.11 35.31
CA GLU A 430 -5.93 26.25 36.19
C GLU A 430 -6.02 25.85 37.67
N GLU A 431 -6.59 24.68 37.98
CA GLU A 431 -6.70 24.17 39.35
C GLU A 431 -5.33 23.75 39.93
N GLU A 432 -4.49 23.08 39.14
CA GLU A 432 -3.13 22.69 39.54
C GLU A 432 -2.21 23.90 39.71
N MET A 433 -2.34 24.91 38.84
CA MET A 433 -1.58 26.14 38.89
C MET A 433 -1.95 26.97 40.13
N GLN A 434 -3.22 27.00 40.53
CA GLN A 434 -3.64 27.64 41.78
C GLN A 434 -3.02 26.96 43.00
N LEU A 435 -2.97 25.62 43.02
CA LEU A 435 -2.32 24.88 44.09
C LEU A 435 -0.80 25.09 44.09
N TYR A 436 -0.17 25.10 42.91
CA TYR A 436 1.26 25.40 42.74
C TYR A 436 1.59 26.80 43.31
N LYS A 437 0.79 27.82 42.97
CA LYS A 437 0.94 29.19 43.50
C LYS A 437 0.75 29.26 45.01
N THR A 438 -0.17 28.46 45.56
CA THR A 438 -0.44 28.43 47.00
C THR A 438 0.68 27.76 47.79
N LEU A 439 1.26 26.68 47.26
CA LEU A 439 2.31 25.92 47.94
C LEU A 439 3.72 26.48 47.72
N TYR A 440 4.00 27.05 46.54
CA TYR A 440 5.35 27.43 46.10
C TYR A 440 5.50 28.89 45.65
N GLY A 441 4.41 29.66 45.57
CA GLY A 441 4.42 31.04 45.05
C GLY A 441 4.30 31.11 43.53
N GLU A 442 4.31 32.33 42.97
CA GLU A 442 4.24 32.50 41.51
C GLU A 442 5.47 31.87 40.83
N PRO A 443 5.29 31.01 39.82
CA PRO A 443 6.42 30.45 39.10
C PRO A 443 7.23 31.57 38.44
N LEU A 444 8.55 31.45 38.48
CA LEU A 444 9.40 32.36 37.72
C LEU A 444 9.17 32.09 36.23
N PRO A 445 9.03 33.12 35.39
CA PRO A 445 8.97 32.93 33.95
C PRO A 445 10.22 32.16 33.53
N MET A 446 10.06 31.15 32.66
CA MET A 446 11.21 30.59 31.96
C MET A 446 11.90 31.74 31.26
N GLU A 447 13.14 32.04 31.67
CA GLU A 447 14.05 32.73 30.79
C GLU A 447 14.10 31.89 29.52
N ASP A 448 13.62 32.47 28.42
CA ASP A 448 13.79 31.90 27.09
C ASP A 448 15.22 31.38 27.04
N ALA A 449 15.38 30.08 26.75
CA ALA A 449 16.66 29.59 26.31
C ALA A 449 17.00 30.44 25.10
N ALA A 450 17.80 31.47 25.37
CA ALA A 450 18.27 32.41 24.41
C ALA A 450 18.81 31.57 23.26
N THR A 451 18.23 31.80 22.10
CA THR A 451 19.00 32.12 20.91
C THR A 451 20.43 32.46 21.35
N THR A 452 21.37 31.53 21.18
CA THR A 452 22.76 31.95 21.02
C THR A 452 22.76 32.82 19.77
N VAL A 453 22.61 34.10 20.04
CA VAL A 453 23.12 35.22 19.29
C VAL A 453 24.59 34.88 19.01
N GLU A 454 24.91 34.55 17.76
CA GLU A 454 26.04 35.29 17.20
C GLU A 454 25.51 36.71 17.04
N ASP A 455 26.05 37.60 17.86
CA ASP A 455 26.17 38.99 17.51
C ASP A 455 26.98 38.98 16.22
N GLY A 456 26.28 39.17 15.10
CA GLY A 456 26.77 40.17 14.17
C GLY A 456 26.99 41.47 14.96
N PRO A 457 28.04 42.24 14.63
CA PRO A 457 28.43 43.41 15.39
C PRO A 457 27.25 44.38 15.61
N GLU A 458 27.26 45.08 16.76
CA GLU A 458 26.42 46.24 17.00
C GLU A 458 26.36 47.12 15.72
N PRO A 459 25.17 47.63 15.32
CA PRO A 459 25.09 48.65 14.29
C PRO A 459 25.81 49.92 14.79
N ASP A 460 26.79 50.40 14.01
CA ASP A 460 27.56 51.61 14.28
C ASP A 460 26.67 52.77 14.78
N GLN A 461 26.71 53.03 16.08
CA GLN A 461 26.29 54.33 16.61
C GLN A 461 27.35 55.35 16.21
N LEU A 462 26.98 56.25 15.31
CA LEU A 462 27.83 57.36 14.92
C LEU A 462 27.89 58.37 16.08
N PHE A 463 28.99 58.28 16.82
CA PHE A 463 29.40 59.31 17.77
C PHE A 463 30.29 60.35 17.07
N ARG A 464 30.09 61.61 17.40
CA ARG A 464 31.01 62.69 17.02
C ARG A 464 31.77 63.18 18.26
N ASP A 465 33.07 63.41 18.11
CA ASP A 465 33.90 64.08 19.12
C ASP A 465 33.40 65.52 19.28
N ASP A 466 33.18 65.93 20.53
CA ASP A 466 32.81 67.30 20.88
C ASP A 466 34.02 68.26 20.92
N GLY A 467 35.25 67.75 20.81
CA GLY A 467 36.49 68.52 20.85
C GLY A 467 36.98 68.84 22.26
N GLU A 468 36.29 68.40 23.31
CA GLU A 468 36.69 68.51 24.72
C GLU A 468 36.83 67.15 25.41
N GLY A 469 36.84 66.07 24.61
CA GLY A 469 37.09 64.71 25.07
C GLY A 469 35.83 63.92 25.43
N GLY A 470 34.65 64.33 24.94
CA GLY A 470 33.38 63.61 25.02
C GLY A 470 32.79 63.26 23.65
N TRP A 471 31.82 62.33 23.64
CA TRP A 471 31.20 61.77 22.42
C TRP A 471 29.68 61.92 22.48
N VAL A 472 29.04 62.34 21.37
CA VAL A 472 27.57 62.54 21.29
C VAL A 472 26.96 61.77 20.12
N GLU A 473 25.84 61.07 20.37
CA GLU A 473 25.09 60.20 19.43
C GLU A 473 24.05 60.97 18.59
N ILE A 474 23.78 60.53 17.35
CA ILE A 474 22.84 61.15 16.40
C ILE A 474 21.65 60.22 16.14
N GLU A 475 20.41 60.64 16.47
CA GLU A 475 19.18 59.86 16.21
C GLU A 475 18.56 60.15 14.83
N GLN A 476 17.98 59.12 14.17
CA GLN A 476 17.02 59.31 13.08
C GLN A 476 15.74 58.47 13.25
N PRO A 477 14.55 59.00 12.87
CA PRO A 477 13.25 58.44 13.27
C PRO A 477 12.59 57.55 12.20
N SER A 478 11.70 56.66 12.65
CA SER A 478 10.88 55.76 11.81
C SER A 478 9.53 56.37 11.43
N ALA A 479 9.02 56.08 10.22
CA ALA A 479 7.63 56.30 9.86
C ALA A 479 7.15 55.40 8.70
N ASN A 480 6.04 54.70 8.92
CA ASN A 480 5.19 54.17 7.86
C ASN A 480 4.38 55.31 7.23
N THR A 481 4.64 55.65 5.96
CA THR A 481 3.61 56.26 5.08
C THR A 481 3.98 56.14 3.60
N ALA A 482 3.15 55.38 2.88
CA ALA A 482 2.55 55.73 1.59
C ALA A 482 3.38 55.82 0.29
N VAL A 483 2.74 55.26 -0.75
CA VAL A 483 2.74 55.64 -2.19
C VAL A 483 3.94 55.24 -3.07
N GLU A 484 3.60 54.36 -4.02
CA GLU A 484 3.97 54.26 -5.44
C GLU A 484 5.43 54.37 -5.93
N GLU A 485 5.65 53.56 -6.96
CA GLU A 485 6.52 53.73 -8.13
C GLU A 485 8.02 53.38 -8.02
N GLU A 486 8.32 52.29 -8.75
CA GLU A 486 9.36 52.20 -9.78
C GLU A 486 10.86 52.11 -9.42
N THR A 487 11.45 51.10 -10.07
CA THR A 487 12.78 51.02 -10.68
C THR A 487 13.96 50.40 -9.92
N GLU A 488 14.67 49.64 -10.75
CA GLU A 488 15.79 48.74 -10.53
C GLU A 488 17.05 49.46 -10.00
N HIS A 489 17.87 48.77 -9.21
CA HIS A 489 19.23 48.44 -9.66
C HIS A 489 19.90 47.41 -8.74
N SER A 490 20.38 46.34 -9.37
CA SER A 490 21.43 45.45 -8.87
C SER A 490 22.71 46.22 -8.58
N LEU A 491 23.41 45.84 -7.50
CA LEU A 491 24.87 45.74 -7.51
C LEU A 491 25.32 44.65 -6.52
N ALA A 492 25.84 43.57 -7.08
CA ALA A 492 26.58 42.55 -6.36
C ALA A 492 27.95 43.09 -5.93
N MET A 493 28.42 42.70 -4.74
CA MET A 493 29.85 42.63 -4.46
C MET A 493 30.18 41.32 -3.73
N THR A 494 31.07 40.57 -4.37
CA THR A 494 31.80 39.42 -3.90
C THR A 494 32.78 39.79 -2.79
N THR A 495 32.92 38.94 -1.76
CA THR A 495 34.22 38.73 -1.10
C THR A 495 34.39 37.26 -0.71
N GLU A 496 35.54 36.75 -1.12
CA GLU A 496 36.12 35.46 -0.80
C GLU A 496 36.54 35.44 0.68
N TYR A 497 36.26 34.37 1.41
CA TYR A 497 37.12 33.91 2.51
C TYR A 497 37.03 32.39 2.66
N GLU A 498 38.21 31.78 2.61
CA GLU A 498 38.47 30.37 2.80
C GLU A 498 38.13 29.94 4.23
N ASN A 499 37.38 28.85 4.40
CA ASN A 499 37.43 28.06 5.62
C ASN A 499 37.47 26.57 5.27
N ASN A 500 38.66 26.02 5.46
CA ASN A 500 38.99 24.60 5.41
C ASN A 500 38.37 23.87 6.62
N THR A 501 37.12 23.46 6.49
CA THR A 501 36.61 22.35 7.28
C THR A 501 35.92 21.40 6.33
N GLU A 502 36.66 20.39 5.89
CA GLU A 502 36.11 19.25 5.16
C GLU A 502 35.13 18.52 6.08
N ILE A 503 33.87 18.94 6.08
CA ILE A 503 32.77 18.08 6.50
C ILE A 503 32.74 16.95 5.47
N GLU A 504 33.10 15.74 5.90
CA GLU A 504 32.98 14.52 5.10
C GLU A 504 31.48 14.23 4.89
N VAL A 505 30.88 14.88 3.89
CA VAL A 505 29.49 14.63 3.52
C VAL A 505 29.44 13.23 2.91
N ASP A 506 28.73 12.29 3.54
CA ASP A 506 28.55 10.96 2.97
C ASP A 506 27.65 11.01 1.72
N TYR A 507 28.28 11.11 0.55
CA TYR A 507 27.65 11.05 -0.78
C TYR A 507 26.93 9.71 -1.05
N SER A 508 27.07 8.73 -0.17
CA SER A 508 26.42 7.43 -0.27
C SER A 508 24.93 7.47 0.05
N GLU A 509 24.41 8.49 0.76
CA GLU A 509 23.01 8.56 1.21
C GLU A 509 22.09 9.45 0.34
N MET A 510 22.65 10.34 -0.49
CA MET A 510 21.86 11.31 -1.28
C MET A 510 21.03 10.66 -2.43
N SER A 511 19.89 11.29 -2.78
CA SER A 511 19.06 10.92 -3.94
C SER A 511 19.76 11.26 -5.26
N LEU A 512 19.26 10.77 -6.39
CA LEU A 512 19.86 11.02 -7.70
C LEU A 512 19.93 12.52 -8.05
N GLU A 513 18.84 13.24 -7.81
CA GLU A 513 18.73 14.69 -8.06
C GLU A 513 19.62 15.46 -7.11
N ASP A 514 19.57 15.15 -5.81
CA ASP A 514 20.39 15.83 -4.80
C ASP A 514 21.88 15.59 -5.02
N ARG A 515 22.25 14.39 -5.45
CA ARG A 515 23.63 14.03 -5.79
C ARG A 515 24.08 14.73 -7.07
N ALA A 516 23.22 14.83 -8.09
CA ALA A 516 23.52 15.59 -9.31
C ALA A 516 23.71 17.08 -8.99
N ASN A 517 22.88 17.63 -8.12
CA ASN A 517 22.98 19.01 -7.64
C ASN A 517 24.25 19.23 -6.80
N SER A 518 24.58 18.29 -5.90
CA SER A 518 25.79 18.35 -5.07
C SER A 518 27.08 18.19 -5.90
N ILE A 519 27.08 17.29 -6.89
CA ILE A 519 28.19 17.15 -7.86
C ILE A 519 28.31 18.40 -8.74
N ALA A 520 27.20 19.01 -9.15
CA ALA A 520 27.25 20.26 -9.88
C ALA A 520 27.88 21.37 -9.03
N LYS A 521 27.46 21.53 -7.76
CA LYS A 521 28.06 22.49 -6.82
C LYS A 521 29.56 22.24 -6.59
N MET A 522 29.98 21.00 -6.31
CA MET A 522 31.38 20.63 -6.10
C MET A 522 32.30 20.91 -7.30
N VAL A 523 31.76 20.90 -8.52
CA VAL A 523 32.54 21.09 -9.75
C VAL A 523 32.28 22.47 -10.36
N GLY A 524 31.85 23.45 -9.54
CA GLY A 524 31.64 24.83 -9.95
C GLY A 524 30.53 25.02 -11.01
N GLY A 525 29.57 24.10 -11.07
CA GLY A 525 28.39 24.18 -11.93
C GLY A 525 27.23 24.85 -11.20
N GLU A 526 26.57 25.78 -11.89
CA GLU A 526 25.40 26.50 -11.38
C GLU A 526 24.16 25.60 -11.47
N VAL A 527 23.60 25.22 -10.31
CA VAL A 527 22.34 24.46 -10.21
C VAL A 527 21.22 25.46 -10.07
N VAL A 528 20.56 25.80 -11.17
CA VAL A 528 19.33 26.61 -11.11
C VAL A 528 18.20 25.70 -10.59
N PRO A 529 17.58 26.00 -9.45
CA PRO A 529 16.37 25.29 -9.00
C PRO A 529 15.30 25.32 -10.10
N PHE A 530 14.46 24.29 -10.19
CA PHE A 530 13.38 24.27 -11.19
C PHE A 530 12.42 25.48 -11.04
N THR A 531 12.43 26.17 -9.89
CA THR A 531 11.66 27.38 -9.59
C THR A 531 12.15 28.65 -10.29
N ASP A 532 13.44 28.81 -10.59
CA ASP A 532 14.00 30.14 -10.93
C ASP A 532 14.27 30.33 -12.43
N SER A 533 13.51 29.62 -13.28
CA SER A 533 13.58 29.85 -14.73
C SER A 533 12.76 31.06 -15.22
N GLU A 534 12.15 31.85 -14.33
CA GLU A 534 11.34 33.02 -14.69
C GLU A 534 12.09 34.36 -14.69
N VAL A 535 13.40 34.39 -14.39
CA VAL A 535 14.19 35.60 -14.68
C VAL A 535 14.83 35.45 -16.06
N VAL A 536 14.12 35.95 -17.07
CA VAL A 536 14.72 36.27 -18.36
C VAL A 536 15.63 37.48 -18.11
N SER A 537 16.93 37.27 -18.01
CA SER A 537 17.87 38.38 -18.21
C SER A 537 17.77 38.79 -19.67
N GLU A 538 17.16 39.95 -19.92
CA GLU A 538 17.18 40.65 -21.19
C GLU A 538 18.60 41.17 -21.45
N ASP A 539 19.51 40.28 -21.83
CA ASP A 539 20.78 40.68 -22.45
C ASP A 539 21.26 39.56 -23.35
N ASP A 540 20.98 39.70 -24.65
CA ASP A 540 21.88 39.29 -25.73
C ASP A 540 21.25 39.66 -27.09
N HIS A 541 21.89 40.65 -27.71
CA HIS A 541 21.67 41.30 -29.00
C HIS A 541 20.71 40.64 -30.02
N ALA A 542 19.78 41.48 -30.49
CA ALA A 542 18.97 41.29 -31.68
C ALA A 542 19.85 41.23 -32.94
N ASP A 543 20.14 40.02 -33.41
CA ASP A 543 20.41 39.74 -34.83
C ASP A 543 20.32 38.23 -35.09
N SER A 544 19.12 37.75 -35.40
CA SER A 544 18.90 36.60 -36.29
C SER A 544 17.40 36.39 -36.52
N SER A 545 16.99 36.46 -37.78
CA SER A 545 15.61 36.29 -38.28
C SER A 545 15.13 34.82 -38.22
N GLY A 546 15.52 34.04 -37.21
CA GLY A 546 15.19 32.62 -37.05
C GLY A 546 14.59 32.27 -35.68
N PRO A 547 13.89 31.13 -35.54
CA PRO A 547 13.31 30.70 -34.27
C PRO A 547 14.40 30.54 -33.19
N ARG A 548 14.11 31.05 -31.99
CA ARG A 548 15.03 31.03 -30.83
C ARG A 548 15.45 29.61 -30.39
N THR A 549 14.75 28.56 -30.78
CA THR A 549 15.08 27.18 -30.45
C THR A 549 15.03 26.36 -31.73
N HIS A 550 15.94 25.39 -31.86
CA HIS A 550 15.99 24.57 -33.06
C HIS A 550 14.67 23.79 -33.23
N PRO A 551 14.15 23.61 -34.46
CA PRO A 551 12.91 22.86 -34.70
C PRO A 551 12.94 21.45 -34.11
N LEU A 552 14.05 20.70 -34.32
CA LEU A 552 14.23 19.35 -33.76
C LEU A 552 14.24 19.32 -32.23
N THR A 553 14.79 20.37 -31.59
CA THR A 553 14.74 20.52 -30.13
C THR A 553 13.30 20.73 -29.69
N THR A 554 12.53 21.54 -30.41
CA THR A 554 11.12 21.82 -30.11
C THR A 554 10.27 20.55 -30.25
N GLU A 555 10.49 19.76 -31.30
CA GLU A 555 9.82 18.47 -31.52
C GLU A 555 10.17 17.46 -30.41
N GLY A 556 11.43 17.43 -30.00
CA GLY A 556 11.94 16.55 -28.94
C GLY A 556 11.49 16.87 -27.52
N LYS A 557 10.83 18.01 -27.27
CA LYS A 557 10.39 18.39 -25.92
C LYS A 557 9.36 17.43 -25.33
N PHE A 558 9.59 17.03 -24.08
CA PHE A 558 8.64 16.24 -23.31
C PHE A 558 7.45 17.07 -22.79
N THR A 559 7.71 18.31 -22.38
CA THR A 559 6.67 19.16 -21.77
C THR A 559 5.60 19.62 -22.76
N THR A 560 4.41 19.91 -22.25
CA THR A 560 3.20 20.26 -23.03
C THR A 560 3.13 21.75 -23.39
N GLY A 561 4.25 22.34 -23.80
CA GLY A 561 4.37 23.77 -24.11
C GLY A 561 4.92 24.55 -22.92
N THR A 562 4.11 24.72 -21.86
CA THR A 562 4.55 25.32 -20.59
C THR A 562 5.19 24.26 -19.68
N LYS A 563 6.16 24.67 -18.85
CA LYS A 563 6.75 23.77 -17.83
C LYS A 563 5.76 23.45 -16.71
N THR A 564 4.93 24.43 -16.35
CA THR A 564 3.88 24.30 -15.34
C THR A 564 2.52 24.14 -16.02
N LEU A 565 1.81 23.09 -15.64
CA LEU A 565 0.51 22.74 -16.16
C LEU A 565 -0.60 23.42 -15.36
N LEU A 566 -1.58 23.98 -16.07
CA LEU A 566 -2.82 24.47 -15.48
C LEU A 566 -3.90 23.41 -15.64
N LEU A 567 -4.58 23.08 -14.55
CA LEU A 567 -5.72 22.16 -14.59
C LEU A 567 -6.91 22.82 -15.29
N PRO A 568 -7.66 22.09 -16.12
CA PRO A 568 -8.73 22.67 -16.91
C PRO A 568 -9.84 23.17 -15.97
N TYR A 569 -10.06 24.49 -16.01
CA TYR A 569 -10.94 25.15 -15.04
C TYR A 569 -12.39 24.68 -15.17
N ASP A 570 -12.95 24.71 -16.38
CA ASP A 570 -14.37 24.43 -16.60
C ASP A 570 -14.72 22.93 -16.54
N SER A 571 -13.83 22.03 -16.99
CA SER A 571 -14.12 20.58 -17.01
C SER A 571 -13.70 19.84 -15.75
N MET A 572 -12.84 20.44 -14.89
CA MET A 572 -12.35 19.78 -13.68
C MET A 572 -12.46 20.70 -12.45
N THR A 573 -11.70 21.79 -12.41
CA THR A 573 -11.49 22.55 -11.16
C THR A 573 -12.80 23.14 -10.61
N LYS A 574 -13.61 23.77 -11.46
CA LYS A 574 -14.87 24.42 -11.09
C LYS A 574 -15.96 23.41 -10.70
N PRO A 575 -16.26 22.35 -11.49
CA PRO A 575 -17.20 21.31 -11.07
C PRO A 575 -16.81 20.62 -9.76
N ILE A 576 -15.52 20.25 -9.59
CA ILE A 576 -15.05 19.63 -8.34
C ILE A 576 -15.22 20.60 -7.18
N SER A 577 -14.86 21.88 -7.35
CA SER A 577 -15.06 22.89 -6.31
C SER A 577 -16.52 23.02 -5.87
N ARG A 578 -17.47 22.92 -6.80
CA ARG A 578 -18.92 22.92 -6.51
C ARG A 578 -19.39 21.66 -5.79
N MET A 579 -18.82 20.50 -6.10
CA MET A 579 -19.12 19.26 -5.36
C MET A 579 -18.62 19.36 -3.92
N LEU A 580 -17.40 19.89 -3.75
CA LEU A 580 -16.76 20.02 -2.44
C LEU A 580 -17.38 21.11 -1.56
N SER A 581 -18.08 22.11 -2.11
CA SER A 581 -18.69 23.18 -1.31
C SER A 581 -19.82 22.70 -0.39
N ALA A 582 -20.35 21.50 -0.61
CA ALA A 582 -21.32 20.89 0.30
C ALA A 582 -20.71 20.37 1.62
N TYR A 583 -19.37 20.34 1.73
CA TYR A 583 -18.66 19.80 2.90
C TYR A 583 -17.82 20.88 3.59
N SER A 584 -17.67 20.73 4.90
CA SER A 584 -16.71 21.55 5.66
C SER A 584 -15.29 21.28 5.20
N ASN A 585 -14.52 22.35 4.97
CA ASN A 585 -13.11 22.27 4.59
C ASN A 585 -12.28 21.49 5.62
N LYS A 586 -12.64 21.60 6.91
CA LYS A 586 -11.97 20.91 8.01
C LYS A 586 -12.14 19.39 7.88
N HIS A 587 -13.38 18.91 7.72
CA HIS A 587 -13.65 17.48 7.60
C HIS A 587 -13.03 16.89 6.33
N LEU A 588 -13.03 17.62 5.22
CA LEU A 588 -12.37 17.19 3.98
C LEU A 588 -10.86 17.08 4.17
N ALA A 589 -10.23 18.05 4.84
CA ALA A 589 -8.80 18.03 5.13
C ALA A 589 -8.43 16.89 6.08
N GLU A 590 -9.15 16.72 7.20
CA GLU A 590 -8.94 15.62 8.16
C GLU A 590 -9.10 14.26 7.49
N THR A 591 -10.13 14.09 6.65
CA THR A 591 -10.33 12.86 5.89
C THR A 591 -9.19 12.61 4.91
N ALA A 592 -8.75 13.63 4.17
CA ALA A 592 -7.62 13.51 3.26
C ALA A 592 -6.30 13.19 3.98
N HIS A 593 -6.05 13.80 5.14
CA HIS A 593 -4.87 13.53 5.97
C HIS A 593 -4.89 12.10 6.52
N ARG A 594 -6.06 11.60 6.92
CA ARG A 594 -6.25 10.22 7.37
C ARG A 594 -6.00 9.20 6.24
N LEU A 595 -6.53 9.46 5.04
CA LEU A 595 -6.44 8.53 3.90
C LEU A 595 -5.07 8.55 3.22
N PHE A 596 -4.50 9.74 3.03
CA PHE A 596 -3.30 9.94 2.21
C PHE A 596 -2.07 10.35 3.02
N GLY A 597 -2.19 10.48 4.35
CA GLY A 597 -1.10 10.74 5.30
C GLY A 597 -0.83 12.21 5.58
N GLY A 598 -1.21 12.72 6.75
CA GLY A 598 -0.87 14.06 7.25
C GLY A 598 -1.10 15.21 6.26
N ALA A 599 -0.49 16.37 6.51
CA ALA A 599 -0.64 17.55 5.66
C ALA A 599 0.04 17.42 4.28
N ASN A 600 1.10 16.60 4.19
CA ASN A 600 1.89 16.45 2.97
C ASN A 600 1.32 15.43 1.97
N LEU A 601 0.36 14.61 2.39
CA LEU A 601 -0.32 13.59 1.58
C LEU A 601 0.66 12.61 0.85
N PRO A 602 1.69 12.03 1.53
CA PRO A 602 2.70 11.19 0.91
C PRO A 602 2.14 9.91 0.23
N TYR A 603 0.97 9.45 0.65
CA TYR A 603 0.29 8.27 0.11
C TYR A 603 -0.71 8.61 -1.02
N SER A 604 -0.72 9.85 -1.49
CA SER A 604 -1.44 10.27 -2.71
C SER A 604 -0.58 10.11 -3.97
N THR A 605 -0.83 10.88 -5.03
CA THR A 605 0.09 11.03 -6.18
C THR A 605 1.37 11.79 -5.83
N SER A 606 1.42 12.49 -4.70
CA SER A 606 2.62 13.21 -4.25
C SER A 606 3.77 12.25 -3.95
N THR A 607 5.01 12.73 -4.11
CA THR A 607 6.21 11.97 -3.73
C THR A 607 6.44 12.10 -2.23
N PRO A 608 6.56 10.99 -1.48
CA PRO A 608 6.82 11.06 -0.05
C PRO A 608 8.21 11.67 0.26
N PRO A 609 8.37 12.40 1.38
CA PRO A 609 9.67 12.74 1.93
C PRO A 609 10.53 11.49 2.19
N LYS A 610 11.86 11.65 2.22
CA LYS A 610 12.82 10.52 2.37
C LYS A 610 12.60 9.67 3.63
N ASN A 611 12.10 10.27 4.70
CA ASN A 611 11.93 9.63 6.01
C ASN A 611 10.63 8.82 6.11
N ILE A 612 9.76 8.90 5.09
CA ILE A 612 8.47 8.19 5.08
C ILE A 612 8.57 7.03 4.07
N PRO A 613 8.27 5.78 4.49
CA PRO A 613 8.34 4.64 3.58
C PRO A 613 7.33 4.83 2.43
N PRO A 614 7.75 4.58 1.18
CA PRO A 614 6.87 4.73 0.03
C PRO A 614 5.82 3.61 0.01
N THR A 615 4.53 3.99 0.03
CA THR A 615 3.40 3.07 -0.10
C THR A 615 2.57 3.35 -1.36
N PRO A 616 1.86 2.31 -1.89
CA PRO A 616 0.89 2.49 -2.96
C PRO A 616 -0.20 3.50 -2.59
N ILE A 617 -0.90 4.02 -3.61
CA ILE A 617 -2.06 4.89 -3.38
C ILE A 617 -3.13 4.06 -2.65
N GLN A 618 -3.57 4.55 -1.49
CA GLN A 618 -4.44 3.79 -0.58
C GLN A 618 -5.87 3.63 -1.09
N LEU A 619 -6.30 4.48 -2.03
CA LEU A 619 -7.67 4.53 -2.52
C LEU A 619 -7.67 4.22 -4.02
N ASP A 620 -8.29 3.10 -4.39
CA ASP A 620 -8.35 2.62 -5.77
C ASP A 620 -9.70 2.97 -6.40
N ALA A 621 -9.69 3.44 -7.65
CA ALA A 621 -10.91 3.65 -8.41
C ALA A 621 -11.71 2.35 -8.59
N GLY A 622 -11.04 1.20 -8.64
CA GLY A 622 -11.67 -0.12 -8.77
C GLY A 622 -12.36 -0.64 -7.50
N GLN A 623 -12.15 0.00 -6.34
CA GLN A 623 -12.70 -0.49 -5.08
C GLN A 623 -14.24 -0.40 -5.03
N ARG A 624 -14.91 -1.44 -4.51
CA ARG A 624 -16.38 -1.53 -4.53
C ARG A 624 -17.07 -0.57 -3.55
N ILE A 625 -16.42 -0.27 -2.43
CA ILE A 625 -17.00 0.50 -1.33
C ILE A 625 -16.15 1.75 -1.11
N MET A 626 -16.82 2.89 -1.09
CA MET A 626 -16.21 4.19 -0.80
C MET A 626 -17.32 5.07 -0.23
N SER A 627 -17.06 5.73 0.88
CA SER A 627 -17.98 6.72 1.44
C SER A 627 -18.08 7.96 0.53
N GLU A 628 -19.11 8.76 0.76
CA GLU A 628 -19.31 10.02 0.04
C GLU A 628 -18.13 11.00 0.24
N ILE A 629 -17.55 11.05 1.44
CA ILE A 629 -16.41 11.92 1.75
C ILE A 629 -15.09 11.37 1.20
N GLU A 630 -14.87 10.06 1.22
CA GLU A 630 -13.72 9.42 0.56
C GLU A 630 -13.74 9.65 -0.96
N SER A 631 -14.93 9.60 -1.57
CA SER A 631 -15.10 9.88 -3.00
C SER A 631 -14.76 11.34 -3.34
N HIS A 632 -15.13 12.27 -2.46
CA HIS A 632 -14.70 13.67 -2.59
C HIS A 632 -13.19 13.84 -2.38
N ALA A 633 -12.60 13.15 -1.40
CA ALA A 633 -11.16 13.16 -1.18
C ALA A 633 -10.40 12.58 -2.39
N PHE A 634 -10.91 11.53 -3.04
CA PHE A 634 -10.36 10.97 -4.28
C PHE A 634 -10.28 12.05 -5.38
N LEU A 635 -11.39 12.76 -5.62
CA LEU A 635 -11.44 13.84 -6.61
C LEU A 635 -10.57 15.06 -6.22
N ALA A 636 -10.54 15.42 -4.95
CA ALA A 636 -9.81 16.59 -4.49
C ALA A 636 -8.29 16.37 -4.51
N VAL A 637 -7.83 15.16 -4.19
CA VAL A 637 -6.40 14.86 -3.98
C VAL A 637 -5.78 14.15 -5.18
N LEU A 638 -6.44 13.14 -5.76
CA LEU A 638 -5.81 12.27 -6.76
C LEU A 638 -6.01 12.76 -8.21
N TYR A 639 -7.19 13.29 -8.55
CA TYR A 639 -7.48 13.77 -9.92
C TYR A 639 -6.45 14.78 -10.45
N PRO A 640 -6.06 15.82 -9.69
CA PRO A 640 -5.03 16.78 -10.13
C PRO A 640 -3.71 16.11 -10.53
N GLY A 641 -3.19 15.22 -9.67
CA GLY A 641 -1.92 14.55 -9.90
C GLY A 641 -1.98 13.49 -11.01
N ILE A 642 -3.08 12.72 -11.10
CA ILE A 642 -3.28 11.73 -12.17
C ILE A 642 -3.42 12.45 -13.53
N TYR A 643 -4.18 13.54 -13.59
CA TYR A 643 -4.28 14.33 -14.81
C TYR A 643 -2.92 14.90 -15.23
N ALA A 644 -2.19 15.48 -14.28
CA ALA A 644 -0.87 16.06 -14.52
C ALA A 644 0.17 15.01 -14.97
N SER A 645 0.06 13.76 -14.53
CA SER A 645 0.96 12.69 -14.98
C SER A 645 0.55 12.08 -16.33
N VAL A 646 -0.76 11.96 -16.61
CA VAL A 646 -1.27 11.35 -17.84
C VAL A 646 -1.15 12.29 -19.05
N LEU A 647 -1.44 13.59 -18.91
CA LEU A 647 -1.44 14.53 -20.04
C LEU A 647 -0.11 14.58 -20.82
N PRO A 648 1.08 14.75 -20.19
CA PRO A 648 2.35 14.77 -20.93
C PRO A 648 2.64 13.45 -21.63
N VAL A 649 2.22 12.31 -21.07
CA VAL A 649 2.36 11.00 -21.71
C VAL A 649 1.51 10.91 -22.98
N LEU A 650 0.25 11.36 -22.93
CA LEU A 650 -0.61 11.38 -24.11
C LEU A 650 -0.10 12.32 -25.19
N VAL A 651 0.41 13.49 -24.82
CA VAL A 651 1.04 14.43 -25.75
C VAL A 651 2.28 13.80 -26.39
N GLU A 652 3.11 13.10 -25.62
CA GLU A 652 4.25 12.38 -26.16
C GLU A 652 3.83 11.26 -27.14
N VAL A 653 2.81 10.47 -26.79
CA VAL A 653 2.25 9.45 -27.68
C VAL A 653 1.74 10.07 -28.99
N ARG A 654 0.99 11.17 -28.92
CA ARG A 654 0.50 11.91 -30.09
C ARG A 654 1.66 12.45 -30.94
N LYS A 655 2.74 12.96 -30.32
CA LYS A 655 3.94 13.42 -31.06
C LYS A 655 4.64 12.28 -31.78
N ARG A 656 4.80 11.12 -31.13
CA ARG A 656 5.54 9.97 -31.69
C ARG A 656 4.75 9.19 -32.75
N LEU A 657 3.43 9.04 -32.59
CA LEU A 657 2.56 8.39 -33.57
C LEU A 657 2.10 9.34 -34.70
N GLY A 658 2.27 10.65 -34.50
CA GLY A 658 1.92 11.70 -35.45
C GLY A 658 0.43 12.11 -35.42
N SER A 659 0.12 13.27 -36.01
CA SER A 659 -1.25 13.80 -36.08
C SER A 659 -2.20 12.89 -36.86
N LYS A 660 -1.71 12.20 -37.90
CA LYS A 660 -2.53 11.31 -38.72
C LYS A 660 -3.19 10.22 -37.88
N TRP A 661 -2.44 9.58 -36.97
CA TRP A 661 -2.97 8.56 -36.07
C TRP A 661 -4.19 9.04 -35.26
N LEU A 662 -4.08 10.22 -34.63
CA LEU A 662 -5.16 10.76 -33.82
C LEU A 662 -6.37 11.16 -34.68
N ARG A 663 -6.12 11.72 -35.87
CA ARG A 663 -7.17 12.10 -36.83
C ARG A 663 -7.93 10.89 -37.35
N ASP A 664 -7.22 9.80 -37.66
CA ASP A 664 -7.81 8.55 -38.12
C ASP A 664 -8.71 7.93 -37.03
N LEU A 665 -8.29 8.00 -35.76
CA LEU A 665 -9.12 7.62 -34.62
C LEU A 665 -10.38 8.50 -34.48
N MET A 666 -10.25 9.82 -34.66
CA MET A 666 -11.38 10.76 -34.60
C MET A 666 -12.35 10.61 -35.78
N ALA A 667 -11.86 10.17 -36.94
CA ALA A 667 -12.67 9.97 -38.14
C ALA A 667 -13.53 8.69 -38.10
N GLN A 668 -13.31 7.80 -37.11
CA GLN A 668 -14.13 6.61 -36.94
C GLN A 668 -15.60 6.97 -36.68
N LYS A 669 -16.54 6.15 -37.17
CA LYS A 669 -18.00 6.39 -37.09
C LYS A 669 -18.51 6.67 -35.68
N ASP A 670 -17.97 5.97 -34.68
CA ASP A 670 -18.31 6.12 -33.25
C ASP A 670 -17.24 6.90 -32.46
N GLY A 671 -16.22 7.45 -33.14
CA GLY A 671 -15.01 8.01 -32.54
C GLY A 671 -14.15 6.96 -31.81
N PRO A 672 -13.05 7.39 -31.16
CA PRO A 672 -12.16 6.47 -30.47
C PRO A 672 -12.82 5.80 -29.25
N ARG A 673 -12.52 4.52 -29.03
CA ARG A 673 -12.89 3.80 -27.81
C ARG A 673 -11.75 3.83 -26.81
N VAL A 674 -11.97 4.52 -25.68
CA VAL A 674 -10.91 4.73 -24.67
C VAL A 674 -11.34 4.15 -23.33
N LEU A 675 -10.42 3.44 -22.68
CA LEU A 675 -10.61 2.86 -21.35
C LEU A 675 -9.65 3.51 -20.34
N ASP A 676 -10.19 4.00 -19.22
CA ASP A 676 -9.42 4.44 -18.05
C ASP A 676 -9.56 3.42 -16.92
N VAL A 677 -8.44 2.81 -16.52
CA VAL A 677 -8.36 1.79 -15.46
C VAL A 677 -7.50 2.35 -14.33
N GLY A 678 -8.10 2.71 -13.20
CA GLY A 678 -7.40 3.26 -12.03
C GLY A 678 -7.41 4.78 -11.91
N GLY A 679 -7.58 5.52 -13.02
CA GLY A 679 -7.66 6.99 -12.98
C GLY A 679 -9.00 7.54 -12.50
N GLY A 680 -10.02 6.68 -12.40
CA GLY A 680 -11.37 7.04 -11.96
C GLY A 680 -12.04 8.12 -12.82
N GLY A 681 -11.53 8.38 -14.03
CA GLY A 681 -12.01 9.42 -14.95
C GLY A 681 -11.00 10.53 -15.26
N ALA A 682 -9.97 10.72 -14.42
CA ALA A 682 -8.96 11.75 -14.62
C ALA A 682 -8.15 11.54 -15.92
N GLY A 683 -7.91 10.28 -16.30
CA GLY A 683 -7.23 9.95 -17.56
C GLY A 683 -8.05 10.32 -18.78
N ILE A 684 -9.38 10.16 -18.71
CA ILE A 684 -10.30 10.58 -19.77
C ILE A 684 -10.33 12.10 -19.92
N LEU A 685 -10.27 12.86 -18.82
CA LEU A 685 -10.17 14.33 -18.90
C LEU A 685 -8.90 14.76 -19.65
N ALA A 686 -7.75 14.15 -19.36
CA ALA A 686 -6.51 14.41 -20.07
C ALA A 686 -6.61 14.04 -21.56
N TRP A 687 -7.21 12.88 -21.88
CA TRP A 687 -7.47 12.45 -23.26
C TRP A 687 -8.32 13.45 -24.05
N ARG A 688 -9.38 13.97 -23.43
CA ARG A 688 -10.28 14.95 -24.07
C ARG A 688 -9.56 16.26 -24.38
N GLU A 689 -8.64 16.70 -23.54
CA GLU A 689 -7.85 17.91 -23.84
C GLU A 689 -6.93 17.72 -25.06
N VAL A 690 -6.33 16.54 -25.23
CA VAL A 690 -5.55 16.21 -26.43
C VAL A 690 -6.44 16.20 -27.69
N LEU A 691 -7.65 15.63 -27.60
CA LEU A 691 -8.61 15.65 -28.70
C LEU A 691 -9.12 17.06 -29.03
N LYS A 692 -9.41 17.88 -28.02
CA LYS A 692 -9.81 19.29 -28.20
C LYS A 692 -8.74 20.07 -28.95
N ALA A 693 -7.48 19.89 -28.56
CA ALA A 693 -6.35 20.55 -29.21
C ALA A 693 -6.21 20.13 -30.68
N GLU A 694 -6.23 18.84 -30.98
CA GLU A 694 -6.13 18.36 -32.37
C GLU A 694 -7.33 18.79 -33.22
N TRP A 695 -8.54 18.72 -32.66
CA TRP A 695 -9.75 19.17 -33.35
C TRP A 695 -9.70 20.66 -33.71
N SER A 696 -9.22 21.48 -32.78
CA SER A 696 -9.07 22.93 -32.99
C SER A 696 -8.08 23.23 -34.12
N LEU A 697 -7.03 22.42 -34.28
CA LEU A 697 -6.09 22.52 -35.39
C LEU A 697 -6.71 22.09 -36.73
N MET A 698 -7.57 21.07 -36.74
CA MET A 698 -8.25 20.61 -37.96
C MET A 698 -9.30 21.59 -38.48
N SER A 699 -9.91 22.40 -37.60
CA SER A 699 -11.02 23.29 -37.95
C SER A 699 -10.92 24.64 -37.21
N PRO A 700 -9.96 25.50 -37.59
CA PRO A 700 -9.67 26.75 -36.87
C PRO A 700 -10.81 27.79 -36.96
N ASN A 701 -11.62 27.76 -38.03
CA ASN A 701 -12.68 28.75 -38.28
C ASN A 701 -14.05 28.35 -37.71
N ARG A 702 -14.11 27.38 -36.79
CA ARG A 702 -15.38 26.84 -36.28
C ARG A 702 -15.93 27.71 -35.13
N PRO A 703 -17.26 27.92 -35.04
CA PRO A 703 -17.83 28.64 -33.92
C PRO A 703 -17.53 27.96 -32.57
N PRO A 704 -17.33 28.76 -31.49
CA PRO A 704 -17.13 28.24 -30.14
C PRO A 704 -18.26 27.29 -29.72
N GLY A 705 -17.94 26.18 -29.05
CA GLY A 705 -18.94 25.23 -28.53
C GLY A 705 -19.44 24.17 -29.52
N SER A 706 -18.87 24.12 -30.71
CA SER A 706 -19.20 23.11 -31.70
C SER A 706 -18.82 21.68 -31.26
N PRO A 707 -19.63 20.64 -31.55
CA PRO A 707 -19.46 19.31 -30.95
C PRO A 707 -18.16 18.66 -31.43
N ILE A 708 -17.37 18.15 -30.48
CA ILE A 708 -16.08 17.50 -30.71
C ILE A 708 -16.30 15.99 -30.66
N PRO A 709 -15.76 15.20 -31.61
CA PRO A 709 -15.90 13.75 -31.62
C PRO A 709 -15.01 13.11 -30.54
N PHE A 710 -15.45 13.16 -29.28
CA PHE A 710 -14.74 12.55 -28.15
C PHE A 710 -14.74 11.01 -28.17
N GLY A 711 -15.62 10.41 -28.97
CA GLY A 711 -15.82 8.97 -29.03
C GLY A 711 -16.50 8.41 -27.78
N ARG A 712 -16.31 7.11 -27.53
CA ARG A 712 -16.86 6.42 -26.37
C ARG A 712 -15.80 6.22 -25.31
N SER A 713 -15.98 6.85 -24.15
CA SER A 713 -15.12 6.66 -23.00
C SER A 713 -15.69 5.57 -22.08
N THR A 714 -14.83 4.72 -21.53
CA THR A 714 -15.16 3.74 -20.51
C THR A 714 -14.24 3.95 -19.31
N VAL A 715 -14.78 3.97 -18.11
CA VAL A 715 -14.01 4.19 -16.87
C VAL A 715 -14.31 3.05 -15.90
N VAL A 716 -13.26 2.45 -15.34
CA VAL A 716 -13.42 1.49 -14.26
C VAL A 716 -13.61 2.26 -12.95
N THR A 717 -14.79 2.12 -12.36
CA THR A 717 -15.15 2.72 -11.07
C THR A 717 -16.05 1.77 -10.28
N GLY A 718 -15.49 1.19 -9.23
CA GLY A 718 -16.16 0.17 -8.42
C GLY A 718 -17.29 0.75 -7.56
N SER A 719 -17.02 1.84 -6.85
CA SER A 719 -17.98 2.44 -5.92
C SER A 719 -19.01 3.31 -6.63
N ASN A 720 -20.26 3.23 -6.18
CA ASN A 720 -21.34 4.08 -6.70
C ASN A 720 -21.12 5.56 -6.33
N ALA A 721 -20.55 5.83 -5.16
CA ALA A 721 -20.26 7.17 -4.68
C ALA A 721 -19.28 7.92 -5.59
N LEU A 722 -18.17 7.28 -5.98
CA LEU A 722 -17.21 7.86 -6.93
C LEU A 722 -17.80 7.93 -8.33
N ARG A 723 -18.50 6.88 -8.77
CA ARG A 723 -19.15 6.84 -10.10
C ARG A 723 -20.13 7.98 -10.30
N HIS A 724 -20.99 8.23 -9.32
CA HIS A 724 -21.98 9.31 -9.39
C HIS A 724 -21.30 10.67 -9.60
N ARG A 725 -20.25 10.97 -8.85
CA ARG A 725 -19.51 12.23 -8.99
C ARG A 725 -18.72 12.31 -10.29
N ALA A 726 -18.00 11.25 -10.66
CA ALA A 726 -17.27 11.19 -11.92
C ALA A 726 -18.20 11.36 -13.14
N SER A 727 -19.42 10.83 -13.08
CA SER A 727 -20.42 10.98 -14.15
C SER A 727 -20.89 12.43 -14.36
N GLN A 728 -20.80 13.28 -13.34
CA GLN A 728 -21.09 14.71 -13.47
C GLN A 728 -19.96 15.48 -14.16
N LEU A 729 -18.74 14.93 -14.19
CA LEU A 729 -17.57 15.50 -14.89
C LEU A 729 -17.44 14.98 -16.32
N LEU A 730 -17.97 13.78 -16.58
CA LEU A 730 -17.68 13.02 -17.79
C LEU A 730 -18.94 12.70 -18.59
N GLU A 731 -19.20 13.50 -19.63
CA GLU A 731 -20.24 13.22 -20.62
C GLU A 731 -19.93 11.99 -21.48
N ASN A 732 -20.93 11.27 -22.00
CA ASN A 732 -20.77 10.12 -22.91
C ASN A 732 -19.77 9.04 -22.43
N THR A 733 -19.79 8.76 -21.13
CA THR A 733 -18.88 7.80 -20.49
C THR A 733 -19.65 6.63 -19.90
N THR A 734 -19.19 5.42 -20.19
CA THR A 734 -19.69 4.18 -19.57
C THR A 734 -18.83 3.85 -18.35
N PHE A 735 -19.47 3.54 -17.22
CA PHE A 735 -18.76 3.14 -16.01
C PHE A 735 -18.85 1.63 -15.79
N LEU A 736 -17.70 0.97 -15.62
CA LEU A 736 -17.61 -0.45 -15.31
C LEU A 736 -17.27 -0.64 -13.83
N PRO A 737 -17.98 -1.50 -13.07
CA PRO A 737 -17.66 -1.76 -11.67
C PRO A 737 -16.33 -2.50 -11.47
N ARG A 738 -15.88 -3.24 -12.48
CA ARG A 738 -14.62 -3.98 -12.47
C ARG A 738 -14.10 -4.14 -13.89
N LEU A 739 -12.79 -4.35 -14.03
CA LEU A 739 -12.20 -4.68 -15.31
C LEU A 739 -12.74 -6.05 -15.78
N PRO A 740 -13.18 -6.18 -17.05
CA PRO A 740 -13.48 -7.49 -17.62
C PRO A 740 -12.22 -8.35 -17.60
N ASP A 741 -12.38 -9.61 -17.21
CA ASP A 741 -11.29 -10.59 -17.20
C ASP A 741 -11.41 -11.44 -18.44
N TYR A 742 -10.53 -11.21 -19.41
CA TYR A 742 -10.54 -11.89 -20.71
C TYR A 742 -9.49 -13.00 -20.80
N VAL A 743 -8.56 -13.08 -19.84
CA VAL A 743 -7.53 -14.12 -19.78
C VAL A 743 -8.17 -15.47 -19.46
N HIS A 744 -9.13 -15.47 -18.54
CA HIS A 744 -9.84 -16.69 -18.12
C HIS A 744 -11.15 -16.93 -18.87
N LEU A 745 -11.44 -16.15 -19.92
CA LEU A 745 -12.60 -16.38 -20.77
C LEU A 745 -12.32 -17.45 -21.81
N ARG A 746 -13.21 -18.45 -21.88
CA ARG A 746 -13.17 -19.50 -22.90
C ARG A 746 -13.20 -18.92 -24.32
N ASP A 747 -12.24 -19.34 -25.13
CA ASP A 747 -12.18 -18.99 -26.56
C ASP A 747 -13.19 -19.80 -27.40
N GLN A 748 -13.64 -20.97 -26.91
CA GLN A 748 -14.54 -21.89 -27.62
C GLN A 748 -15.68 -22.38 -26.71
N SER A 749 -16.73 -22.94 -27.31
CA SER A 749 -17.75 -23.71 -26.57
C SER A 749 -17.08 -24.92 -25.91
N THR A 750 -17.31 -25.09 -24.61
CA THR A 750 -16.77 -26.22 -23.84
C THR A 750 -17.86 -27.27 -23.68
N THR A 751 -17.48 -28.51 -23.38
CA THR A 751 -18.43 -29.62 -23.14
C THR A 751 -19.42 -29.32 -21.99
N ALA A 752 -19.07 -28.38 -21.10
CA ALA A 752 -19.92 -27.93 -19.99
C ALA A 752 -20.77 -26.68 -20.30
N ASP A 753 -20.46 -25.93 -21.37
CA ASP A 753 -21.18 -24.72 -21.76
C ASP A 753 -21.15 -24.50 -23.28
N GLU A 754 -22.26 -24.86 -23.94
CA GLU A 754 -22.43 -24.79 -25.39
C GLU A 754 -22.63 -23.35 -25.93
N ARG A 755 -22.91 -22.37 -25.05
CA ARG A 755 -23.20 -20.99 -25.49
C ARG A 755 -22.01 -20.42 -26.27
N PRO A 756 -22.25 -19.56 -27.28
CA PRO A 756 -21.17 -18.92 -28.02
C PRO A 756 -20.30 -18.07 -27.07
N PRO A 757 -18.98 -17.99 -27.29
CA PRO A 757 -18.09 -17.19 -26.46
C PRO A 757 -18.55 -15.72 -26.45
N PRO A 758 -18.52 -15.05 -25.28
CA PRO A 758 -18.97 -13.67 -25.16
C PRO A 758 -18.15 -12.74 -26.07
N GLN A 759 -18.80 -11.79 -26.72
CA GLN A 759 -18.10 -10.83 -27.58
C GLN A 759 -17.11 -9.99 -26.78
N ARG A 760 -15.83 -10.06 -27.15
CA ARG A 760 -14.75 -9.28 -26.53
C ARG A 760 -14.82 -7.83 -27.01
N LYS A 761 -15.09 -6.90 -26.09
CA LYS A 761 -14.99 -5.46 -26.37
C LYS A 761 -13.52 -5.06 -26.40
N GLN A 762 -13.11 -4.42 -27.49
CA GLN A 762 -11.75 -3.93 -27.67
C GLN A 762 -11.70 -2.41 -27.58
N PHE A 763 -10.58 -1.89 -27.10
CA PHE A 763 -10.33 -0.46 -26.93
C PHE A 763 -9.14 -0.01 -27.78
N ASP A 764 -9.26 1.17 -28.38
CA ASP A 764 -8.20 1.76 -29.20
C ASP A 764 -7.11 2.38 -28.32
N VAL A 765 -7.48 2.90 -27.15
CA VAL A 765 -6.54 3.45 -26.16
C VAL A 765 -6.93 2.96 -24.76
N ILE A 766 -5.97 2.43 -24.01
CA ILE A 766 -6.12 2.05 -22.61
C ILE A 766 -5.13 2.86 -21.77
N ILE A 767 -5.63 3.58 -20.77
CA ILE A 767 -4.87 4.40 -19.84
C ILE A 767 -5.00 3.75 -18.46
N ALA A 768 -3.89 3.26 -17.89
CA ALA A 768 -3.90 2.51 -16.64
C ALA A 768 -2.93 3.10 -15.59
N PRO A 769 -3.25 4.26 -14.98
CA PRO A 769 -2.43 4.88 -13.94
C PRO A 769 -2.64 4.18 -12.59
N HIS A 770 -1.54 3.90 -11.90
CA HIS A 770 -1.49 3.44 -10.51
C HIS A 770 -2.17 2.09 -10.22
N THR A 771 -2.19 1.16 -11.19
CA THR A 771 -2.88 -0.14 -11.05
C THR A 771 -1.98 -1.33 -10.78
N ILE A 772 -0.65 -1.22 -11.00
CA ILE A 772 0.25 -2.39 -11.02
C ILE A 772 0.94 -2.55 -9.67
N TRP A 773 1.39 -1.45 -9.08
CA TRP A 773 2.14 -1.49 -7.82
C TRP A 773 1.32 -1.99 -6.62
N PRO A 774 0.02 -1.67 -6.46
CA PRO A 774 -0.81 -2.22 -5.38
C PRO A 774 -0.88 -3.76 -5.38
N ILE A 775 -0.77 -4.40 -6.54
CA ILE A 775 -0.74 -5.86 -6.68
C ILE A 775 0.57 -6.38 -6.10
N ARG A 776 0.52 -7.27 -5.10
CA ARG A 776 1.71 -7.71 -4.37
C ARG A 776 2.53 -8.73 -5.15
N GLU A 777 1.86 -9.76 -5.67
CA GLU A 777 2.49 -10.90 -6.34
C GLU A 777 2.80 -10.62 -7.81
N ASP A 778 3.98 -11.04 -8.27
CA ASP A 778 4.43 -10.78 -9.64
C ASP A 778 3.60 -11.51 -10.70
N TYR A 779 3.06 -12.70 -10.39
CA TYR A 779 2.22 -13.42 -11.36
C TYR A 779 0.89 -12.71 -11.58
N HIS A 780 0.25 -12.18 -10.52
CA HIS A 780 -0.93 -11.34 -10.63
C HIS A 780 -0.66 -10.04 -11.42
N ARG A 781 0.53 -9.43 -11.27
CA ARG A 781 0.91 -8.27 -12.10
C ARG A 781 1.01 -8.64 -13.58
N LYS A 782 1.58 -9.81 -13.89
CA LYS A 782 1.69 -10.31 -15.27
C LYS A 782 0.31 -10.56 -15.86
N GLU A 783 -0.54 -11.25 -15.11
CA GLU A 783 -1.94 -11.52 -15.49
C GLU A 783 -2.73 -10.23 -15.73
N HIS A 784 -2.58 -9.23 -14.86
CA HIS A 784 -3.22 -7.92 -15.04
C HIS A 784 -2.79 -7.22 -16.33
N VAL A 785 -1.49 -7.25 -16.65
CA VAL A 785 -0.96 -6.69 -17.91
C VAL A 785 -1.42 -7.50 -19.12
N GLU A 786 -1.46 -8.84 -19.04
CA GLU A 786 -2.02 -9.73 -20.07
C GLU A 786 -3.51 -9.45 -20.32
N ASN A 787 -4.28 -9.22 -19.25
CA ASN A 787 -5.69 -8.88 -19.36
C ASN A 787 -5.90 -7.52 -20.04
N LEU A 788 -5.16 -6.48 -19.64
CA LEU A 788 -5.18 -5.18 -20.31
C LEU A 788 -4.76 -5.29 -21.79
N TRP A 789 -3.76 -6.12 -22.10
CA TRP A 789 -3.33 -6.38 -23.46
C TRP A 789 -4.43 -7.04 -24.29
N SER A 790 -5.16 -8.00 -23.71
CA SER A 790 -6.27 -8.71 -24.39
C SER A 790 -7.47 -7.81 -24.71
N LEU A 791 -7.70 -6.79 -23.88
CA LEU A 791 -8.71 -5.74 -24.08
C LEU A 791 -8.31 -4.72 -25.15
N LEU A 792 -7.03 -4.67 -25.52
CA LEU A 792 -6.51 -3.72 -26.48
C LEU A 792 -6.81 -4.17 -27.92
N ASN A 793 -7.20 -3.22 -28.77
CA ASN A 793 -7.40 -3.43 -30.20
C ASN A 793 -6.13 -4.04 -30.82
N PRO A 794 -6.20 -5.25 -31.42
CA PRO A 794 -5.05 -5.91 -32.01
C PRO A 794 -4.46 -5.14 -33.19
N ASP A 795 -5.24 -4.29 -33.85
CA ASP A 795 -4.87 -3.57 -35.07
C ASP A 795 -4.52 -2.11 -34.79
N GLY A 796 -3.49 -1.88 -33.96
CA GLY A 796 -2.95 -0.53 -33.71
C GLY A 796 -3.33 0.11 -32.38
N GLY A 797 -3.95 -0.63 -31.45
CA GLY A 797 -4.33 -0.11 -30.14
C GLY A 797 -3.12 0.31 -29.29
N VAL A 798 -3.32 1.32 -28.43
CA VAL A 798 -2.28 1.88 -27.55
C VAL A 798 -2.58 1.60 -26.07
N LEU A 799 -1.63 0.98 -25.37
CA LEU A 799 -1.69 0.74 -23.92
C LEU A 799 -0.68 1.64 -23.20
N ILE A 800 -1.15 2.37 -22.20
CA ILE A 800 -0.35 3.28 -21.36
C ILE A 800 -0.43 2.80 -19.92
N LEU A 801 0.70 2.40 -19.36
CA LEU A 801 0.85 2.03 -17.95
C LEU A 801 1.66 3.11 -17.25
N LEU A 802 1.20 3.57 -16.08
CA LEU A 802 1.87 4.63 -15.32
C LEU A 802 1.82 4.34 -13.82
N GLU A 803 2.90 4.64 -13.11
CA GLU A 803 3.02 4.52 -11.65
C GLU A 803 3.71 5.73 -11.03
N LYS A 804 3.68 5.83 -9.69
CA LYS A 804 4.39 6.89 -8.97
C LYS A 804 5.89 6.86 -9.29
N GLY A 805 6.50 8.03 -9.42
CA GLY A 805 7.90 8.26 -9.80
C GLY A 805 8.86 8.00 -8.64
N ILE A 806 8.79 6.80 -8.09
CA ILE A 806 9.61 6.30 -6.99
C ILE A 806 10.15 4.92 -7.39
N GLN A 807 11.14 4.43 -6.63
CA GLN A 807 11.82 3.18 -6.93
C GLN A 807 10.86 2.00 -7.17
N ARG A 808 9.89 1.78 -6.28
CA ARG A 808 8.94 0.66 -6.38
C ARG A 808 7.97 0.82 -7.56
N GLY A 809 7.52 2.03 -7.85
CA GLY A 809 6.68 2.32 -9.01
C GLY A 809 7.44 2.13 -10.33
N PHE A 810 8.71 2.52 -10.39
CA PHE A 810 9.58 2.21 -11.53
C PHE A 810 9.77 0.70 -11.70
N GLU A 811 10.05 -0.05 -10.63
CA GLU A 811 10.23 -1.50 -10.69
C GLU A 811 8.98 -2.21 -11.25
N ALA A 812 7.79 -1.75 -10.88
CA ALA A 812 6.51 -2.27 -11.39
C ALA A 812 6.37 -2.03 -12.91
N ILE A 813 6.64 -0.80 -13.36
CA ILE A 813 6.56 -0.42 -14.79
C ILE A 813 7.65 -1.10 -15.62
N ALA A 814 8.87 -1.19 -15.10
CA ALA A 814 9.98 -1.84 -15.77
C ALA A 814 9.77 -3.36 -15.89
N GLY A 815 9.19 -3.98 -14.85
CA GLY A 815 8.77 -5.38 -14.90
C GLY A 815 7.65 -5.63 -15.92
N ALA A 816 6.65 -4.75 -15.99
CA ALA A 816 5.62 -4.81 -17.02
C ALA A 816 6.20 -4.65 -18.44
N ARG A 817 7.14 -3.71 -18.64
CA ARG A 817 7.85 -3.52 -19.91
C ARG A 817 8.65 -4.76 -20.31
N GLU A 818 9.41 -5.34 -19.38
CA GLU A 818 10.18 -6.57 -19.62
C GLU A 818 9.25 -7.71 -20.03
N MET A 819 8.16 -7.94 -19.30
CA MET A 819 7.16 -8.95 -19.64
C MET A 819 6.54 -8.75 -21.03
N ILE A 820 6.16 -7.52 -21.38
CA ILE A 820 5.58 -7.20 -22.70
C ILE A 820 6.58 -7.56 -23.82
N LEU A 821 7.87 -7.26 -23.66
CA LEU A 821 8.90 -7.60 -24.66
C LEU A 821 9.22 -9.10 -24.68
N GLU A 822 9.20 -9.76 -23.53
CA GLU A 822 9.50 -11.18 -23.41
C GLU A 822 8.39 -12.07 -23.94
N ARG A 823 7.11 -11.67 -23.81
CA ARG A 823 5.95 -12.51 -24.13
C ARG A 823 5.07 -12.01 -25.26
N LEU A 824 4.88 -10.69 -25.39
CA LEU A 824 3.80 -10.13 -26.20
C LEU A 824 4.27 -9.49 -27.51
N ILE A 825 5.35 -8.70 -27.48
CA ILE A 825 5.84 -7.92 -28.62
C ILE A 825 7.08 -8.57 -29.22
N ALA A 826 7.03 -8.88 -30.51
CA ALA A 826 8.18 -9.31 -31.29
C ALA A 826 9.22 -8.17 -31.40
N SER A 827 10.48 -8.50 -31.15
CA SER A 827 11.60 -7.58 -31.33
C SER A 827 12.65 -8.22 -32.25
N PRO A 828 13.50 -7.44 -32.95
CA PRO A 828 14.57 -8.00 -33.77
C PRO A 828 15.45 -8.97 -32.97
N GLY A 829 15.48 -10.25 -33.38
CA GLY A 829 16.21 -11.32 -32.68
C GLY A 829 15.44 -12.02 -31.55
N SER A 830 14.18 -11.65 -31.29
CA SER A 830 13.30 -12.30 -30.31
C SER A 830 11.84 -12.26 -30.80
N THR A 831 11.47 -13.24 -31.61
CA THR A 831 10.14 -13.41 -32.20
C THR A 831 9.29 -14.46 -31.49
N GLU A 832 9.92 -15.34 -30.71
CA GLU A 832 9.29 -16.46 -30.01
C GLU A 832 9.72 -16.48 -28.55
N TYR A 833 8.91 -17.12 -27.70
CA TYR A 833 9.30 -17.47 -26.33
C TYR A 833 8.88 -18.90 -25.98
N GLU A 834 9.67 -19.56 -25.14
CA GLU A 834 9.40 -20.91 -24.65
C GLU A 834 8.48 -20.83 -23.42
N ASN A 835 7.42 -21.65 -23.39
CA ASN A 835 6.56 -21.76 -22.21
C ASN A 835 7.07 -22.89 -21.30
N PRO A 836 7.56 -22.59 -20.08
CA PRO A 836 8.16 -23.60 -19.21
C PRO A 836 7.12 -24.55 -18.57
N THR A 837 5.81 -24.26 -18.68
CA THR A 837 4.77 -25.09 -18.06
C THR A 837 4.47 -26.32 -18.93
N GLN A 838 4.85 -27.50 -18.43
CA GLN A 838 4.63 -28.80 -19.07
C GLN A 838 3.15 -29.21 -18.95
N SER A 839 2.31 -28.81 -19.91
CA SER A 839 1.10 -29.56 -20.20
C SER A 839 1.34 -30.39 -21.47
N PRO A 840 0.92 -31.68 -21.54
CA PRO A 840 1.24 -32.56 -22.66
C PRO A 840 0.76 -32.07 -24.04
N ASP A 841 -0.24 -31.18 -24.06
CA ASP A 841 -0.94 -30.71 -25.27
C ASP A 841 -0.65 -29.26 -25.67
N SER A 842 0.20 -28.53 -24.94
CA SER A 842 0.52 -27.11 -25.24
C SER A 842 1.77 -26.95 -26.12
N GLU A 843 1.69 -26.07 -27.14
CA GLU A 843 2.84 -25.72 -27.98
C GLU A 843 4.02 -25.21 -27.14
N ARG A 844 5.23 -25.74 -27.41
CA ARG A 844 6.44 -25.41 -26.64
C ARG A 844 6.92 -23.97 -26.85
N PHE A 845 6.70 -23.43 -28.05
CA PHE A 845 7.11 -22.09 -28.45
C PHE A 845 5.89 -21.28 -28.88
N PHE A 846 5.70 -20.11 -28.29
CA PHE A 846 4.65 -19.17 -28.66
C PHE A 846 5.21 -18.03 -29.50
N GLN A 847 4.53 -17.73 -30.60
CA GLN A 847 4.86 -16.58 -31.45
C GLN A 847 4.43 -15.28 -30.79
N LYS A 848 5.34 -14.31 -30.74
CA LYS A 848 5.04 -12.96 -30.26
C LYS A 848 4.28 -12.19 -31.33
N GLY A 849 3.36 -11.33 -30.90
CA GLY A 849 2.61 -10.46 -31.81
C GLY A 849 3.47 -9.30 -32.31
N LYS A 850 3.08 -8.73 -33.45
CA LYS A 850 3.63 -7.45 -33.92
C LYS A 850 3.25 -6.34 -32.94
N GLY A 851 4.17 -5.41 -32.68
CA GLY A 851 3.94 -4.27 -31.79
C GLY A 851 5.20 -3.46 -31.57
N MET A 852 5.07 -2.34 -30.84
CA MET A 852 6.23 -1.52 -30.48
C MET A 852 6.03 -0.75 -29.17
N ILE A 853 7.12 -0.47 -28.47
CA ILE A 853 7.21 0.57 -27.45
C ILE A 853 7.20 1.92 -28.15
N ILE A 854 6.18 2.72 -27.84
CA ILE A 854 6.05 4.10 -28.31
C ILE A 854 6.97 5.00 -27.48
N ALA A 855 6.85 4.93 -26.14
CA ALA A 855 7.51 5.84 -25.20
C ALA A 855 7.59 5.20 -23.79
N PRO A 856 8.41 5.71 -22.85
CA PRO A 856 9.43 6.74 -23.03
C PRO A 856 10.68 6.20 -23.74
N CYS A 857 10.94 4.90 -23.64
CA CYS A 857 12.11 4.26 -24.22
C CYS A 857 12.10 4.39 -25.74
N THR A 858 13.27 4.66 -26.31
CA THR A 858 13.52 4.72 -27.77
C THR A 858 14.09 3.41 -28.30
N THR A 859 14.09 2.36 -27.47
CA THR A 859 14.64 1.04 -27.80
C THR A 859 13.81 -0.07 -27.18
N HIS A 860 13.82 -1.22 -27.84
CA HIS A 860 13.21 -2.47 -27.39
C HIS A 860 14.21 -3.41 -26.72
N ALA A 861 15.47 -2.99 -26.56
CA ALA A 861 16.44 -3.71 -25.76
C ALA A 861 16.03 -3.76 -24.28
N LYS A 862 16.71 -4.60 -23.49
CA LYS A 862 16.57 -4.60 -22.03
C LYS A 862 16.86 -3.20 -21.48
N CYS A 863 16.04 -2.74 -20.52
CA CYS A 863 16.22 -1.41 -19.96
C CYS A 863 17.53 -1.37 -19.15
N PRO A 864 18.47 -0.44 -19.45
CA PRO A 864 19.74 -0.37 -18.73
C PRO A 864 19.57 -0.03 -17.25
N MET A 865 18.46 0.62 -16.88
CA MET A 865 18.12 0.91 -15.49
C MET A 865 17.37 -0.23 -14.79
N TYR A 866 17.18 -1.39 -15.41
CA TYR A 866 16.45 -2.54 -14.85
C TYR A 866 17.15 -3.88 -15.19
N THR A 867 18.47 -3.96 -15.00
CA THR A 867 19.20 -5.22 -15.23
C THR A 867 18.93 -6.26 -14.14
N ASN A 868 18.65 -5.79 -12.92
CA ASN A 868 18.34 -6.60 -11.75
C ASN A 868 16.81 -6.53 -11.52
N PRO A 869 16.04 -7.52 -12.00
CA PRO A 869 14.58 -7.52 -11.85
C PRO A 869 14.17 -7.78 -10.40
N GLY A 870 12.94 -7.38 -10.06
CA GLY A 870 12.38 -7.55 -8.71
C GLY A 870 12.65 -6.40 -7.74
N LYS A 871 12.38 -6.63 -6.45
CA LYS A 871 12.57 -5.65 -5.37
C LYS A 871 14.06 -5.48 -5.08
N SER A 872 14.60 -4.34 -5.47
CA SER A 872 15.99 -4.00 -5.14
C SER A 872 16.07 -3.19 -3.85
N ILE A 873 17.07 -3.48 -3.02
CA ILE A 873 17.44 -2.66 -1.88
C ILE A 873 18.47 -1.63 -2.37
N ALA A 874 18.29 -0.38 -1.95
CA ALA A 874 19.20 0.74 -2.22
C ALA A 874 19.42 1.07 -3.72
N ARG A 875 18.42 0.87 -4.60
CA ARG A 875 18.48 1.41 -5.96
C ARG A 875 18.27 2.92 -5.91
N LYS A 876 19.29 3.66 -6.34
CA LYS A 876 19.22 5.12 -6.44
C LYS A 876 18.83 5.57 -7.84
N ASP A 877 19.24 4.80 -8.85
CA ASP A 877 19.05 5.16 -10.24
C ASP A 877 17.87 4.42 -10.86
N PHE A 878 16.80 5.16 -11.17
CA PHE A 878 15.60 4.65 -11.81
C PHE A 878 14.99 5.68 -12.77
N CYS A 879 14.36 5.20 -13.84
CA CYS A 879 13.81 6.06 -14.88
C CYS A 879 12.42 6.57 -14.48
N HIS A 880 12.31 7.88 -14.25
CA HIS A 880 11.04 8.55 -13.99
C HIS A 880 11.03 9.93 -14.64
N PHE A 881 9.88 10.59 -14.57
CA PHE A 881 9.60 11.90 -15.13
C PHE A 881 8.85 12.73 -14.09
N GLN A 882 8.77 14.04 -14.33
CA GLN A 882 8.00 14.94 -13.48
C GLN A 882 7.21 15.92 -14.31
N GLN A 883 6.02 16.26 -13.84
CA GLN A 883 5.20 17.33 -14.38
C GLN A 883 4.75 18.24 -13.25
N ARG A 884 5.12 19.51 -13.33
CA ARG A 884 4.65 20.55 -12.41
C ARG A 884 3.23 20.94 -12.75
N TYR A 885 2.35 21.09 -11.76
CA TYR A 885 1.02 21.65 -11.94
C TYR A 885 0.68 22.66 -10.83
N ILE A 886 -0.20 23.62 -11.12
CA ILE A 886 -0.73 24.54 -10.11
C ILE A 886 -1.80 23.81 -9.29
N ARG A 887 -1.64 23.78 -7.97
CA ARG A 887 -2.62 23.18 -7.07
C ARG A 887 -3.94 23.96 -7.16
N PRO A 888 -5.09 23.29 -7.32
CA PRO A 888 -6.38 23.94 -7.29
C PRO A 888 -6.70 24.44 -5.86
N PRO A 889 -7.59 25.44 -5.69
CA PRO A 889 -7.85 26.05 -4.38
C PRO A 889 -8.32 25.08 -3.29
N TYR A 890 -9.02 24.01 -3.65
CA TYR A 890 -9.40 22.98 -2.67
C TYR A 890 -8.19 22.16 -2.18
N LEU A 891 -7.24 21.83 -3.05
CA LEU A 891 -6.05 21.07 -2.67
C LEU A 891 -5.07 21.93 -1.85
N GLN A 892 -4.95 23.22 -2.17
CA GLN A 892 -4.18 24.19 -1.37
C GLN A 892 -4.69 24.23 0.08
N ARG A 893 -6.02 24.32 0.26
CA ARG A 893 -6.68 24.31 1.58
C ARG A 893 -6.44 23.00 2.33
N ILE A 894 -6.58 21.86 1.65
CA ILE A 894 -6.33 20.54 2.27
C ILE A 894 -4.89 20.43 2.77
N LYS A 895 -3.90 20.89 2.00
CA LYS A 895 -2.48 20.81 2.39
C LYS A 895 -2.05 21.91 3.35
N GLY A 896 -2.90 22.91 3.61
CA GLY A 896 -2.53 24.10 4.39
C GLY A 896 -1.41 24.92 3.75
N ALA A 897 -1.23 24.83 2.42
CA ALA A 897 -0.13 25.49 1.72
C ALA A 897 -0.39 27.01 1.63
N LYS A 898 0.49 27.82 2.21
CA LYS A 898 0.43 29.30 2.18
C LYS A 898 1.42 29.93 1.19
N ASP A 899 2.61 29.33 1.04
CA ASP A 899 3.72 29.98 0.33
C ASP A 899 3.97 29.44 -1.09
N THR A 900 3.61 28.18 -1.37
CA THR A 900 3.81 27.56 -2.69
C THR A 900 2.52 27.00 -3.27
N ASN A 901 2.16 27.48 -4.47
CA ASN A 901 0.93 27.09 -5.17
C ASN A 901 1.12 26.00 -6.21
N HIS A 902 2.31 25.41 -6.34
CA HIS A 902 2.62 24.39 -7.33
C HIS A 902 3.05 23.07 -6.70
N GLU A 903 2.90 21.98 -7.44
CA GLU A 903 3.33 20.64 -7.05
C GLU A 903 3.92 19.88 -8.24
N ASP A 904 4.97 19.10 -7.98
CA ASP A 904 5.63 18.26 -8.98
C ASP A 904 5.13 16.82 -8.88
N ALA A 905 4.30 16.40 -9.83
CA ALA A 905 3.84 15.02 -9.95
C ALA A 905 4.96 14.18 -10.60
N LYS A 906 5.61 13.31 -9.81
CA LYS A 906 6.64 12.39 -10.32
C LYS A 906 6.00 11.06 -10.72
N PHE A 907 6.35 10.53 -11.89
CA PHE A 907 5.79 9.29 -12.43
C PHE A 907 6.77 8.50 -13.29
N SER A 908 6.60 7.18 -13.33
CA SER A 908 7.26 6.26 -14.25
C SER A 908 6.20 5.68 -15.18
N TYR A 909 6.48 5.51 -16.47
CA TYR A 909 5.46 5.04 -17.40
C TYR A 909 6.05 4.22 -18.55
N VAL A 910 5.18 3.48 -19.24
CA VAL A 910 5.45 2.85 -20.53
C VAL A 910 4.20 2.93 -21.42
N ALA A 911 4.39 3.30 -22.67
CA ALA A 911 3.34 3.33 -23.70
C ALA A 911 3.74 2.39 -24.83
N VAL A 912 2.84 1.48 -25.20
CA VAL A 912 3.07 0.45 -26.22
C VAL A 912 1.92 0.42 -27.22
N GLN A 913 2.23 0.03 -28.47
CA GLN A 913 1.29 -0.18 -29.54
C GLN A 913 1.21 -1.67 -29.90
N ARG A 914 0.00 -2.18 -30.08
CA ARG A 914 -0.27 -3.56 -30.52
C ARG A 914 -0.53 -3.61 -32.03
N GLY A 915 -0.06 -4.65 -32.71
CA GLY A 915 -0.30 -4.93 -34.14
C GLY A 915 0.50 -4.09 -35.14
N THR A 916 1.00 -2.93 -34.72
CA THR A 916 1.77 -2.02 -35.59
C THR A 916 3.18 -1.85 -35.05
N ASP A 917 4.15 -1.80 -35.96
CA ASP A 917 5.54 -1.49 -35.64
C ASP A 917 6.09 -0.48 -36.65
N MET A 918 6.27 0.77 -36.20
CA MET A 918 6.79 1.84 -37.04
C MET A 918 8.25 1.64 -37.45
N ARG A 919 9.00 0.80 -36.74
CA ARG A 919 10.39 0.47 -37.10
C ARG A 919 10.45 -0.26 -38.43
N GLU A 920 9.47 -1.14 -38.67
CA GLU A 920 9.35 -1.86 -39.94
C GLU A 920 8.75 -0.98 -41.03
N THR A 921 7.70 -0.21 -40.73
CA THR A 921 6.98 0.55 -41.76
C THR A 921 7.72 1.81 -42.22
N HIS A 922 8.47 2.48 -41.34
CA HIS A 922 9.23 3.70 -41.64
C HIS A 922 10.75 3.47 -41.71
N GLY A 923 11.22 2.22 -41.57
CA GLY A 923 12.65 1.90 -41.63
C GLY A 923 13.48 2.53 -40.51
N ILE A 924 12.91 2.68 -39.32
CA ILE A 924 13.54 3.39 -38.19
C ILE A 924 14.72 2.57 -37.66
N ILE A 925 15.92 3.16 -37.73
CA ILE A 925 17.14 2.53 -37.24
C ILE A 925 17.23 2.72 -35.72
N GLN A 926 17.53 1.63 -34.99
CA GLN A 926 17.83 1.61 -33.56
C GLN A 926 19.24 1.04 -33.30
N GLY A 927 19.66 1.00 -32.04
CA GLY A 927 20.94 0.41 -31.66
C GLY A 927 22.12 1.39 -31.77
N GLN A 928 23.34 0.84 -31.88
CA GLN A 928 24.57 1.63 -31.89
C GLN A 928 24.63 2.62 -33.05
N ARG A 929 24.17 2.22 -34.24
CA ARG A 929 24.15 3.08 -35.44
C ARG A 929 23.29 4.34 -35.24
N ALA A 930 22.12 4.20 -34.61
CA ALA A 930 21.26 5.33 -34.28
C ALA A 930 21.89 6.24 -33.21
N THR A 931 22.52 5.66 -32.19
CA THR A 931 23.27 6.42 -31.18
C THR A 931 24.40 7.23 -31.79
N ASP A 932 25.16 6.66 -32.73
CA ASP A 932 26.28 7.34 -33.38
C ASP A 932 25.80 8.46 -34.31
N ALA A 933 24.68 8.26 -35.01
CA ALA A 933 24.04 9.31 -35.81
C ALA A 933 23.55 10.47 -34.95
N ALA A 934 22.85 10.18 -33.85
CA ALA A 934 22.39 11.22 -32.93
C ALA A 934 23.54 11.95 -32.22
N PHE A 935 24.69 11.28 -32.02
CA PHE A 935 25.89 11.89 -31.47
C PHE A 935 26.57 12.84 -32.47
N ALA A 936 26.62 12.47 -33.75
CA ALA A 936 27.07 13.37 -34.82
C ALA A 936 26.17 14.61 -34.93
N GLY A 937 24.87 14.44 -34.68
CA GLY A 937 23.89 15.51 -34.63
C GLY A 937 23.14 15.70 -35.96
N PHE A 938 21.93 16.26 -35.85
CA PHE A 938 21.02 16.51 -36.96
C PHE A 938 20.78 18.01 -37.19
N GLU A 939 21.67 18.87 -36.68
CA GLU A 939 21.53 20.34 -36.73
C GLU A 939 21.44 20.86 -38.18
N ASP A 940 22.23 20.30 -39.09
CA ASP A 940 22.29 20.78 -40.49
C ASP A 940 21.28 20.10 -41.43
N ILE A 941 20.42 19.21 -40.93
CA ILE A 941 19.43 18.52 -41.76
C ILE A 941 18.20 19.41 -41.96
N PRO A 942 17.78 19.70 -43.21
CA PRO A 942 16.56 20.46 -43.47
C PRO A 942 15.35 19.76 -42.85
N PHE A 943 14.71 20.42 -41.89
CA PHE A 943 13.47 19.93 -41.28
C PHE A 943 12.28 20.26 -42.19
N ASP A 944 11.89 19.32 -43.05
CA ASP A 944 10.65 19.44 -43.81
C ASP A 944 9.54 18.75 -43.01
N GLY A 945 8.76 19.56 -42.28
CA GLY A 945 7.82 19.11 -41.28
C GLY A 945 6.80 18.10 -41.82
N GLY A 946 7.00 16.82 -41.48
CA GLY A 946 5.90 15.86 -41.35
C GLY A 946 5.70 14.81 -42.44
N ASN A 947 6.57 14.65 -43.45
CA ASN A 947 6.53 13.47 -44.34
C ASN A 947 7.93 13.18 -44.91
N VAL A 948 8.57 12.10 -44.43
CA VAL A 948 9.76 11.54 -45.09
C VAL A 948 9.28 10.52 -46.13
N GLU A 949 8.76 11.00 -47.26
CA GLU A 949 8.82 10.20 -48.49
C GLU A 949 10.22 10.39 -49.08
N GLY A 950 10.87 9.26 -49.37
CA GLY A 950 12.32 9.13 -49.43
C GLY A 950 13.06 10.11 -50.35
N ASN A 951 14.17 10.62 -49.85
CA ASN A 951 15.18 11.27 -50.70
C ASN A 951 16.27 10.30 -51.13
N ALA A 952 16.64 10.44 -52.40
CA ALA A 952 17.56 9.62 -53.15
C ALA A 952 19.03 9.79 -52.72
N ALA A 953 19.76 8.67 -52.77
CA ALA A 953 21.21 8.57 -52.99
C ALA A 953 22.13 9.50 -52.16
N GLY A 954 22.44 9.07 -50.93
CA GLY A 954 23.62 9.51 -50.18
C GLY A 954 23.48 9.20 -48.68
N GLU A 955 24.26 8.22 -48.20
CA GLU A 955 24.62 7.71 -46.84
C GLU A 955 24.03 8.26 -45.51
N THR A 956 23.15 9.26 -45.51
CA THR A 956 22.57 9.90 -44.32
C THR A 956 21.36 9.11 -43.82
N ILE A 957 21.37 8.79 -42.52
CA ILE A 957 20.29 8.06 -41.85
C ILE A 957 19.08 8.98 -41.73
N PRO A 958 17.87 8.56 -42.13
CA PRO A 958 16.68 9.40 -42.02
C PRO A 958 16.41 9.75 -40.56
N PHE A 959 16.15 11.03 -40.30
CA PHE A 959 15.83 11.52 -38.96
C PHE A 959 14.47 10.98 -38.51
N HIS A 960 14.41 10.46 -37.28
CA HIS A 960 13.17 10.10 -36.62
C HIS A 960 13.30 10.26 -35.09
N PRO A 961 12.30 10.80 -34.36
CA PRO A 961 12.39 10.98 -32.91
C PRO A 961 12.69 9.70 -32.13
N LEU A 962 12.20 8.54 -32.60
CA LEU A 962 12.51 7.22 -32.01
C LEU A 962 13.96 6.77 -32.15
N SER A 963 14.77 7.46 -32.96
CA SER A 963 16.21 7.22 -33.09
C SER A 963 17.05 8.17 -32.23
N LEU A 964 16.40 9.01 -31.40
CA LEU A 964 17.09 9.96 -30.55
C LEU A 964 17.34 9.41 -29.13
N PRO A 965 18.44 9.82 -28.47
CA PRO A 965 18.64 9.61 -27.05
C PRO A 965 17.68 10.47 -26.22
N ARG A 966 17.30 9.96 -25.04
CA ARG A 966 16.41 10.64 -24.08
C ARG A 966 17.16 11.12 -22.86
N LEU A 967 16.93 12.36 -22.44
CA LEU A 967 17.41 12.89 -21.18
C LEU A 967 16.76 12.15 -20.01
N ILE A 968 17.61 11.56 -19.15
CA ILE A 968 17.20 10.84 -17.94
C ILE A 968 17.39 11.67 -16.67
N LEU A 969 17.98 12.86 -16.78
CA LEU A 969 18.14 13.84 -15.71
C LEU A 969 18.10 15.26 -16.30
N PRO A 970 17.87 16.29 -15.46
CA PRO A 970 18.08 17.68 -15.85
C PRO A 970 19.52 17.94 -16.34
N PRO A 971 19.72 18.78 -17.38
CA PRO A 971 21.05 19.17 -17.83
C PRO A 971 21.90 19.82 -16.73
N LEU A 972 23.17 19.44 -16.63
CA LEU A 972 24.14 20.10 -15.77
C LEU A 972 24.73 21.30 -16.50
N LYS A 973 24.45 22.50 -16.00
CA LYS A 973 24.90 23.77 -16.61
C LYS A 973 26.25 24.17 -16.02
N ARG A 974 27.23 24.43 -16.88
CA ARG A 974 28.55 24.95 -16.49
C ARG A 974 28.93 26.13 -17.36
N HIS A 975 29.96 26.87 -16.95
CA HIS A 975 30.49 27.93 -17.79
C HIS A 975 31.05 27.33 -19.11
N GLY A 976 30.53 27.82 -20.24
CA GLY A 976 30.97 27.44 -21.57
C GLY A 976 30.61 26.03 -22.07
N HIS A 977 29.97 25.18 -21.26
CA HIS A 977 29.47 23.86 -21.69
C HIS A 977 28.27 23.35 -20.88
N SER A 978 27.51 22.43 -21.45
CA SER A 978 26.41 21.73 -20.78
C SER A 978 26.57 20.23 -20.90
N THR A 979 26.25 19.52 -19.84
CA THR A 979 26.39 18.06 -19.78
C THR A 979 25.02 17.42 -19.66
N LEU A 980 24.74 16.48 -20.56
CA LEU A 980 23.47 15.78 -20.70
C LEU A 980 23.65 14.31 -20.32
N ASP A 981 22.82 13.80 -19.42
CA ASP A 981 22.77 12.36 -19.13
C ASP A 981 21.61 11.74 -19.91
N LEU A 982 21.96 10.77 -20.76
CA LEU A 982 21.10 10.28 -21.84
C LEU A 982 20.97 8.74 -21.80
N CYS A 983 19.74 8.25 -21.96
CA CYS A 983 19.48 6.87 -22.36
C CYS A 983 19.46 6.80 -23.89
N THR A 984 20.40 6.05 -24.46
CA THR A 984 20.61 6.01 -25.91
C THR A 984 19.77 4.93 -26.59
N PRO A 985 19.52 5.03 -27.92
CA PRO A 985 18.86 3.97 -28.70
C PRO A 985 19.56 2.61 -28.63
N ALA A 986 20.85 2.59 -28.30
CA ALA A 986 21.63 1.37 -28.04
C ALA A 986 21.31 0.68 -26.70
N GLY A 987 20.45 1.26 -25.86
CA GLY A 987 20.15 0.72 -24.54
C GLY A 987 21.30 0.92 -23.54
N LYS A 988 22.06 2.01 -23.68
CA LYS A 988 23.14 2.39 -22.75
C LYS A 988 22.85 3.74 -22.12
N ILE A 989 23.37 3.97 -20.91
CA ILE A 989 23.37 5.29 -20.29
C ILE A 989 24.71 5.96 -20.54
N GLU A 990 24.66 7.11 -21.22
CA GLU A 990 25.83 7.89 -21.60
C GLU A 990 25.69 9.33 -21.11
N ARG A 991 26.83 9.97 -20.86
CA ARG A 991 26.98 11.37 -20.52
C ARG A 991 27.60 12.11 -21.69
N TRP A 992 26.89 13.07 -22.25
CA TRP A 992 27.31 13.83 -23.43
C TRP A 992 27.63 15.27 -23.04
N THR A 993 28.72 15.84 -23.56
CA THR A 993 29.15 17.21 -23.29
C THR A 993 29.00 18.08 -24.52
N VAL A 994 28.20 19.15 -24.40
CA VAL A 994 27.90 20.13 -25.45
C VAL A 994 28.55 21.46 -25.07
N PRO A 995 29.77 21.76 -25.53
CA PRO A 995 30.41 23.06 -25.30
C PRO A 995 29.92 24.13 -26.26
N ARG A 996 30.02 25.41 -25.88
CA ARG A 996 29.72 26.57 -26.73
C ARG A 996 30.55 26.58 -28.02
N SER A 997 31.75 25.99 -27.97
CA SER A 997 32.65 25.84 -29.13
C SER A 997 32.26 24.72 -30.10
N PHE A 998 31.33 23.84 -29.73
CA PHE A 998 30.81 22.80 -30.63
C PHE A 998 29.74 23.37 -31.56
N SER A 999 28.66 23.91 -30.99
CA SER A 999 27.67 24.71 -31.71
C SER A 999 27.02 25.69 -30.73
N LYS A 1000 26.85 26.95 -31.18
CA LYS A 1000 26.17 27.99 -30.38
C LYS A 1000 24.69 27.62 -30.16
N GLN A 1001 24.04 27.09 -31.18
CA GLN A 1001 22.63 26.67 -31.11
C GLN A 1001 22.48 25.42 -30.25
N ALA A 1002 23.29 24.39 -30.46
CA ALA A 1002 23.27 23.18 -29.63
C ALA A 1002 23.58 23.48 -28.16
N TYR A 1003 24.58 24.32 -27.86
CA TYR A 1003 24.88 24.72 -26.49
C TYR A 1003 23.72 25.44 -25.81
N ARG A 1004 23.10 26.39 -26.51
CA ARG A 1004 21.93 27.14 -26.03
C ARG A 1004 20.73 26.23 -25.78
N ASP A 1005 20.44 25.32 -26.69
CA ASP A 1005 19.32 24.39 -26.57
C ASP A 1005 19.58 23.32 -25.50
N ALA A 1006 20.82 22.85 -25.35
CA ALA A 1006 21.22 21.94 -24.26
C ALA A 1006 20.98 22.57 -22.88
N ARG A 1007 21.31 23.86 -22.71
CA ARG A 1007 21.04 24.60 -21.45
C ARG A 1007 19.55 24.77 -21.16
N LYS A 1008 18.71 24.77 -22.20
CA LYS A 1008 17.25 24.97 -22.10
C LYS A 1008 16.45 23.67 -22.11
N SER A 1009 17.12 22.55 -22.36
CA SER A 1009 16.51 21.21 -22.33
C SER A 1009 16.04 20.88 -20.91
N ALA A 1010 14.97 20.10 -20.82
CA ALA A 1010 14.40 19.62 -19.58
C ALA A 1010 14.54 18.09 -19.48
N TRP A 1011 14.37 17.58 -18.27
CA TRP A 1011 14.33 16.14 -18.06
C TRP A 1011 13.19 15.51 -18.85
N GLY A 1012 13.51 14.47 -19.62
CA GLY A 1012 12.58 13.73 -20.46
C GLY A 1012 12.68 14.12 -21.94
N ASP A 1013 13.32 15.23 -22.28
CA ASP A 1013 13.47 15.66 -23.67
C ASP A 1013 14.29 14.65 -24.52
N LEU A 1014 14.02 14.62 -25.82
CA LEU A 1014 14.85 13.94 -26.81
C LEU A 1014 15.93 14.90 -27.33
N TRP A 1015 17.15 14.40 -27.51
CA TRP A 1015 18.29 15.22 -27.93
C TRP A 1015 18.72 14.90 -29.35
N ALA A 1016 18.68 15.91 -30.24
CA ALA A 1016 18.97 15.75 -31.67
C ALA A 1016 20.25 16.45 -32.17
N LEU A 1017 20.79 17.42 -31.42
CA LEU A 1017 21.81 18.34 -31.93
C LEU A 1017 23.25 17.87 -31.73
N GLY A 1018 23.47 16.59 -31.40
CA GLY A 1018 24.81 16.02 -31.22
C GLY A 1018 25.56 16.55 -29.99
N ALA A 1019 26.82 16.13 -29.86
CA ALA A 1019 27.70 16.57 -28.78
C ALA A 1019 29.18 16.44 -29.18
N LYS A 1020 30.07 17.13 -28.46
CA LYS A 1020 31.52 17.05 -28.73
C LYS A 1020 32.15 15.78 -28.18
N SER A 1021 31.72 15.34 -27.01
CA SER A 1021 32.25 14.14 -26.36
C SER A 1021 31.16 13.38 -25.63
N ARG A 1022 31.36 12.07 -25.48
CA ARG A 1022 30.49 11.17 -24.73
C ARG A 1022 31.31 10.23 -23.85
N SER A 1023 30.77 9.86 -22.70
CA SER A 1023 31.34 8.85 -21.78
C SER A 1023 30.23 7.96 -21.21
N PRO A 1024 30.51 6.69 -20.86
CA PRO A 1024 29.53 5.86 -20.17
C PRO A 1024 29.28 6.39 -18.76
N ARG A 1025 28.04 6.30 -18.28
CA ARG A 1025 27.67 6.67 -16.91
C ARG A 1025 27.49 5.43 -16.04
N ASN A 1026 28.12 5.44 -14.86
CA ASN A 1026 27.93 4.39 -13.85
C ASN A 1026 26.60 4.59 -13.12
N ILE A 1027 25.74 3.57 -13.19
CA ILE A 1027 24.38 3.57 -12.61
C ILE A 1027 24.33 2.80 -11.30
N LYS A 1028 23.63 3.34 -10.30
CA LYS A 1028 23.46 2.71 -8.98
C LYS A 1028 22.15 1.91 -8.92
N LEU A 1029 22.22 0.63 -9.29
CA LEU A 1029 21.05 -0.25 -9.43
C LEU A 1029 20.60 -0.98 -8.14
N GLY A 1030 21.38 -0.89 -7.07
CA GLY A 1030 21.13 -1.67 -5.85
C GLY A 1030 21.29 -3.18 -6.04
N PHE A 1031 20.89 -3.95 -5.02
CA PHE A 1031 20.97 -5.42 -5.01
C PHE A 1031 19.58 -6.01 -4.79
N VAL A 1032 19.29 -7.20 -5.33
CA VAL A 1032 17.98 -7.84 -5.18
C VAL A 1032 17.87 -8.50 -3.80
N ASP A 1033 16.75 -8.27 -3.14
CA ASP A 1033 16.37 -8.95 -1.89
C ASP A 1033 15.85 -10.36 -2.22
N ASP A 1034 16.76 -11.31 -2.48
CA ASP A 1034 16.37 -12.70 -2.65
C ASP A 1034 15.89 -13.22 -1.28
N GLN A 1035 14.67 -13.76 -1.19
CA GLN A 1035 14.15 -14.38 0.05
C GLN A 1035 14.94 -15.62 0.51
N ASN A 1036 15.90 -16.10 -0.30
CA ASN A 1036 16.93 -17.07 0.11
C ASN A 1036 18.17 -16.41 0.76
N GLY A 1037 18.13 -15.09 0.94
CA GLY A 1037 19.22 -14.23 1.35
C GLY A 1037 19.48 -14.20 2.85
N GLY A 1038 18.57 -14.71 3.69
CA GLY A 1038 18.81 -14.82 5.15
C GLY A 1038 20.16 -15.46 5.45
N LYS A 1039 20.48 -16.58 4.80
CA LYS A 1039 21.77 -17.27 4.97
C LYS A 1039 22.97 -16.50 4.42
N LYS A 1040 22.81 -15.62 3.43
CA LYS A 1040 23.91 -14.84 2.82
C LYS A 1040 24.13 -13.50 3.53
N PHE A 1041 23.07 -12.88 4.04
CA PHE A 1041 23.11 -11.71 4.90
C PHE A 1041 23.70 -12.09 6.25
N GLU A 1042 23.22 -13.16 6.89
CA GLU A 1042 23.83 -13.73 8.10
C GLU A 1042 25.29 -14.10 7.88
N ARG A 1043 25.66 -14.69 6.72
CA ARG A 1043 27.08 -14.97 6.43
C ARG A 1043 27.93 -13.71 6.31
N ARG A 1044 27.35 -12.60 5.83
CA ARG A 1044 28.08 -11.35 5.61
C ARG A 1044 28.21 -10.57 6.92
N VAL A 1045 27.13 -10.50 7.69
CA VAL A 1045 27.10 -9.95 9.06
C VAL A 1045 28.03 -10.77 9.96
N ARG A 1046 27.98 -12.11 9.90
CA ARG A 1046 28.90 -12.98 10.65
C ARG A 1046 30.35 -12.87 10.19
N LYS A 1047 30.60 -12.58 8.92
CA LYS A 1047 31.96 -12.35 8.41
C LYS A 1047 32.48 -10.96 8.79
N GLN A 1048 31.59 -10.01 8.98
CA GLN A 1048 31.91 -8.66 9.44
C GLN A 1048 32.12 -8.64 10.95
N SER A 1049 31.26 -9.33 11.72
CA SER A 1049 31.47 -9.56 13.15
C SER A 1049 32.76 -10.35 13.40
N LEU A 1050 33.04 -11.41 12.64
CA LEU A 1050 34.32 -12.12 12.74
C LEU A 1050 35.52 -11.25 12.35
N ALA A 1051 35.35 -10.24 11.49
CA ALA A 1051 36.44 -9.32 11.14
C ALA A 1051 36.64 -8.25 12.22
N ASP A 1052 35.56 -7.81 12.86
CA ASP A 1052 35.58 -6.87 13.99
C ASP A 1052 36.12 -7.58 15.25
N ASP A 1053 35.69 -8.81 15.53
CA ASP A 1053 36.20 -9.67 16.61
C ASP A 1053 37.71 -9.95 16.42
N MET A 1054 38.16 -10.19 15.18
CA MET A 1054 39.58 -10.35 14.87
C MET A 1054 40.36 -9.04 15.01
N ALA A 1055 39.75 -7.88 14.71
CA ALA A 1055 40.38 -6.58 14.90
C ALA A 1055 40.48 -6.21 16.38
N ASP A 1056 39.50 -6.60 17.19
CA ASP A 1056 39.49 -6.42 18.65
C ASP A 1056 40.47 -7.37 19.37
N GLU A 1057 40.62 -8.62 18.89
CA GLU A 1057 41.67 -9.53 19.37
C GLU A 1057 43.08 -9.03 19.01
N GLU A 1058 43.28 -8.48 17.82
CA GLU A 1058 44.56 -7.87 17.40
C GLU A 1058 44.88 -6.60 18.21
N TYR A 1059 43.84 -5.85 18.64
CA TYR A 1059 43.99 -4.69 19.51
C TYR A 1059 44.28 -5.06 20.97
N GLN A 1060 43.67 -6.14 21.49
CA GLN A 1060 43.89 -6.62 22.87
C GLN A 1060 45.24 -7.33 23.06
N LEU A 1061 45.77 -8.01 22.03
CA LEU A 1061 47.11 -8.59 22.04
C LEU A 1061 48.23 -7.55 21.83
N GLY A 1062 47.89 -6.35 21.35
CA GLY A 1062 48.82 -5.23 21.13
C GLY A 1062 49.14 -4.40 22.36
N THR A 1063 48.43 -4.59 23.48
CA THR A 1063 48.59 -3.79 24.70
C THR A 1063 48.92 -4.63 25.93
N SER A 1064 50.05 -5.36 25.88
CA SER A 1064 50.75 -5.77 27.10
C SER A 1064 52.26 -5.87 26.88
N GLY A 1065 53.01 -4.91 27.43
CA GLY A 1065 54.34 -5.15 27.98
C GLY A 1065 55.54 -4.94 27.06
N ALA A 1066 56.13 -3.75 27.14
CA ALA A 1066 57.53 -3.52 26.79
C ALA A 1066 58.46 -4.08 27.88
N SER A 1067 59.41 -4.96 27.52
CA SER A 1067 60.78 -5.03 28.07
C SER A 1067 61.54 -6.28 27.63
N GLY A 1068 62.76 -6.12 27.11
CA GLY A 1068 63.89 -7.02 27.43
C GLY A 1068 64.22 -8.18 26.47
N GLU A 1069 65.35 -8.01 25.79
CA GLU A 1069 66.37 -9.03 25.48
C GLU A 1069 66.22 -9.98 24.28
N VAL A 1070 67.37 -10.09 23.60
CA VAL A 1070 67.73 -10.95 22.47
C VAL A 1070 67.77 -12.40 22.92
N MET A 1071 67.28 -13.37 22.11
CA MET A 1071 67.97 -14.65 21.82
C MET A 1071 67.16 -15.61 20.91
N GLU A 1072 67.87 -16.07 19.87
CA GLU A 1072 67.94 -17.39 19.21
C GLU A 1072 66.73 -18.14 18.59
N GLU A 1073 67.07 -18.73 17.44
CA GLU A 1073 66.30 -19.58 16.54
C GLU A 1073 65.88 -20.91 17.18
N GLY A 1074 64.69 -21.40 16.81
CA GLY A 1074 64.22 -22.76 17.12
C GLY A 1074 62.97 -23.13 16.32
N GLU A 1075 63.10 -24.15 15.47
CA GLU A 1075 62.10 -24.66 14.51
C GLU A 1075 60.96 -25.47 15.16
N GLY A 1076 59.77 -25.45 14.53
CA GLY A 1076 58.65 -26.40 14.73
C GLY A 1076 57.30 -25.69 14.94
N GLU A 1077 56.16 -26.00 14.32
CA GLU A 1077 55.74 -27.09 13.43
C GLU A 1077 54.57 -26.60 12.54
N ASP A 1078 54.65 -26.89 11.25
CA ASP A 1078 53.70 -26.47 10.20
C ASP A 1078 52.71 -27.60 9.89
N ARG A 1079 51.73 -27.84 10.79
CA ARG A 1079 50.71 -28.91 10.61
C ARG A 1079 49.26 -28.41 10.46
N GLY A 1080 48.96 -27.16 10.76
CA GLY A 1080 47.58 -26.62 10.67
C GLY A 1080 47.15 -26.15 9.28
N MET A 1081 48.10 -25.80 8.41
CA MET A 1081 47.79 -25.08 7.15
C MET A 1081 47.48 -25.97 5.94
N ASN A 1082 47.76 -27.28 6.00
CA ASN A 1082 47.47 -28.20 4.90
C ASN A 1082 46.04 -28.75 4.93
N GLU A 1083 45.45 -28.95 6.12
CA GLU A 1083 44.06 -29.46 6.24
C GLU A 1083 43.02 -28.42 5.79
N LEU A 1084 43.30 -27.13 6.02
CA LEU A 1084 42.47 -26.00 5.54
C LEU A 1084 42.47 -25.86 4.01
N ARG A 1085 43.53 -26.32 3.33
CA ARG A 1085 43.70 -26.20 1.88
C ARG A 1085 42.98 -27.32 1.12
N GLU A 1086 42.84 -28.50 1.71
CA GLU A 1086 42.04 -29.60 1.15
C GLU A 1086 40.52 -29.38 1.31
N ALA A 1087 40.08 -28.69 2.37
CA ALA A 1087 38.67 -28.43 2.62
C ALA A 1087 38.04 -27.42 1.62
N MET A 1088 38.83 -26.49 1.07
CA MET A 1088 38.37 -25.50 0.09
C MET A 1088 38.27 -26.03 -1.36
N GLY A 1089 38.75 -27.24 -1.64
CA GLY A 1089 38.88 -27.76 -3.01
C GLY A 1089 37.71 -28.58 -3.56
N ARG A 1090 36.61 -28.81 -2.82
CA ARG A 1090 35.66 -29.89 -3.15
C ARG A 1090 34.20 -29.54 -3.52
N LEU A 1091 33.82 -28.28 -3.78
CA LEU A 1091 32.46 -27.99 -4.25
C LEU A 1091 32.42 -26.91 -5.36
N ASP A 1092 32.73 -27.32 -6.58
CA ASP A 1092 32.26 -26.66 -7.82
C ASP A 1092 31.97 -27.73 -8.88
N PRO A 1093 30.69 -27.92 -9.27
CA PRO A 1093 30.37 -28.62 -10.50
C PRO A 1093 29.57 -27.72 -11.45
N SER A 1094 30.22 -26.73 -12.09
CA SER A 1094 30.05 -26.50 -13.54
C SER A 1094 31.04 -25.44 -14.07
N GLY A 1095 32.16 -25.92 -14.60
CA GLY A 1095 33.23 -25.07 -15.12
C GLY A 1095 32.93 -24.42 -16.48
N ARG A 1096 33.51 -23.23 -16.69
CA ARG A 1096 34.06 -22.80 -17.99
C ARG A 1096 35.15 -21.72 -17.84
N ARG A 1097 36.39 -22.19 -18.04
CA ARG A 1097 37.56 -21.57 -18.69
C ARG A 1097 38.11 -20.24 -18.13
N GLU A 1098 39.15 -20.39 -17.31
CA GLU A 1098 40.18 -19.39 -17.07
C GLU A 1098 41.03 -19.10 -18.33
N ARG A 1099 41.27 -17.82 -18.59
CA ARG A 1099 42.51 -17.32 -19.22
C ARG A 1099 43.00 -16.09 -18.44
N SER A 1100 43.98 -16.36 -17.56
CA SER A 1100 45.17 -15.55 -17.25
C SER A 1100 45.13 -14.03 -17.55
N SER A 1101 45.16 -13.22 -16.49
CA SER A 1101 45.93 -11.96 -16.49
C SER A 1101 46.54 -11.72 -15.11
N ARG A 1102 47.87 -11.91 -15.00
CA ARG A 1102 48.68 -11.43 -13.88
C ARG A 1102 48.62 -9.89 -13.86
N LYS A 1103 48.30 -9.31 -12.70
CA LYS A 1103 48.50 -7.88 -12.42
C LYS A 1103 50.00 -7.59 -12.23
N PRO A 1104 50.56 -6.48 -12.74
CA PRO A 1104 51.81 -5.93 -12.22
C PRO A 1104 51.55 -4.95 -11.07
N GLU A 1105 52.46 -4.96 -10.12
CA GLU A 1105 52.47 -4.22 -8.86
C GLU A 1105 52.53 -2.69 -9.02
N LYS A 1106 51.95 -1.98 -8.04
CA LYS A 1106 51.96 -0.52 -7.95
C LYS A 1106 53.36 -0.02 -7.53
N ARG A 1107 54.01 0.77 -8.39
CA ARG A 1107 55.23 1.53 -8.04
C ARG A 1107 54.89 2.76 -7.19
N LYS A 1108 55.65 2.97 -6.11
CA LYS A 1108 55.66 4.17 -5.26
C LYS A 1108 56.13 5.39 -6.08
N LYS A 1109 55.46 6.54 -5.91
CA LYS A 1109 55.78 7.80 -6.59
C LYS A 1109 57.03 8.45 -5.96
N VAL A 1110 57.97 8.86 -6.80
CA VAL A 1110 59.17 9.63 -6.44
C VAL A 1110 58.82 11.14 -6.38
N PRO A 1111 59.32 11.92 -5.39
CA PRO A 1111 59.04 13.35 -5.26
C PRO A 1111 59.58 14.21 -6.42
N ALA A 1112 58.86 15.29 -6.72
CA ALA A 1112 59.01 16.11 -7.93
C ALA A 1112 60.34 16.88 -8.08
N TRP A 1113 61.18 16.98 -7.04
CA TRP A 1113 62.49 17.64 -7.15
C TRP A 1113 63.60 16.73 -7.71
N VAL A 1114 63.38 15.39 -7.72
CA VAL A 1114 64.31 14.42 -8.32
C VAL A 1114 64.16 14.36 -9.85
N LYS A 1115 62.97 14.66 -10.39
CA LYS A 1115 62.73 14.73 -11.85
C LYS A 1115 63.41 15.91 -12.54
N LYS A 1116 63.83 16.93 -11.78
CA LYS A 1116 64.40 18.17 -12.33
C LYS A 1116 65.92 18.12 -12.51
N MET A 1117 66.59 17.02 -12.13
CA MET A 1117 68.03 16.81 -12.38
C MET A 1117 68.32 15.84 -13.53
N GLU A 1118 67.35 15.09 -14.04
CA GLU A 1118 67.56 14.15 -15.15
C GLU A 1118 67.23 14.75 -16.54
N GLU A 1119 66.53 15.90 -16.60
CA GLU A 1119 66.22 16.59 -17.86
C GLU A 1119 67.39 17.43 -18.42
N GLU A 1120 68.50 17.59 -17.70
CA GLU A 1120 69.71 18.29 -18.19
C GLU A 1120 70.79 17.35 -18.77
N GLN A 1121 70.53 16.04 -18.90
CA GLN A 1121 71.57 15.07 -19.28
C GLN A 1121 71.11 14.00 -20.28
N CYS A 1122 70.37 14.38 -21.34
CA CYS A 1122 70.24 13.53 -22.53
C CYS A 1122 69.79 14.30 -23.78
N GLY A 1123 70.53 15.36 -24.11
CA GLY A 1123 70.46 16.03 -25.41
C GLY A 1123 71.63 15.63 -26.30
N MET A 1124 71.73 14.37 -26.73
CA MET A 1124 72.65 13.93 -27.79
C MET A 1124 72.39 12.45 -28.14
N ASP A 1125 71.64 12.20 -29.21
CA ASP A 1125 72.13 11.42 -30.37
C ASP A 1125 71.00 11.09 -31.36
N ARG A 1126 71.25 11.46 -32.62
CA ARG A 1126 70.42 11.20 -33.80
C ARG A 1126 71.03 10.06 -34.63
N PHE A 1127 70.17 9.38 -35.40
CA PHE A 1127 70.34 8.86 -36.78
C PHE A 1127 69.98 7.37 -37.04
N GLY A 1128 69.10 7.18 -38.05
CA GLY A 1128 69.00 6.03 -39.00
C GLY A 1128 68.41 4.72 -38.47
N THR A 1129 67.63 3.90 -39.20
CA THR A 1129 67.33 3.77 -40.65
C THR A 1129 66.14 2.80 -40.87
N ASP A 1130 65.64 2.79 -42.10
CA ASP A 1130 64.45 2.15 -42.71
C ASP A 1130 64.28 0.60 -42.64
N CYS A 1131 63.02 0.15 -42.82
CA CYS A 1131 62.53 -0.90 -43.77
C CYS A 1131 61.25 -1.60 -43.24
N VAL A 1132 60.06 -1.50 -43.86
CA VAL A 1132 59.54 -2.15 -45.09
C VAL A 1132 58.75 -3.46 -44.82
N THR A 1133 57.44 -3.37 -45.10
CA THR A 1133 56.45 -4.37 -45.60
C THR A 1133 56.30 -5.77 -44.98
N GLY A 1134 55.04 -6.22 -44.85
CA GLY A 1134 54.75 -7.66 -44.78
C GLY A 1134 53.33 -8.04 -44.37
N ARG A 1135 52.50 -8.31 -45.37
CA ARG A 1135 51.12 -8.82 -45.32
C ARG A 1135 51.04 -10.26 -44.75
N ALA A 1136 49.86 -10.59 -44.21
CA ALA A 1136 49.07 -11.82 -44.46
C ALA A 1136 48.88 -12.86 -43.32
N LEU A 1137 47.59 -13.03 -43.00
CA LEU A 1137 46.82 -14.29 -42.92
C LEU A 1137 46.93 -15.23 -41.69
N ALA A 1138 45.79 -15.29 -41.00
CA ALA A 1138 44.95 -16.48 -40.74
C ALA A 1138 45.31 -17.52 -39.66
N GLY A 1139 44.25 -17.97 -38.98
CA GLY A 1139 44.19 -19.10 -38.03
C GLY A 1139 44.24 -18.62 -36.58
N GLY A 1140 43.17 -18.59 -35.80
CA GLY A 1140 42.18 -19.65 -35.60
C GLY A 1140 42.50 -20.38 -34.29
N VAL A 1141 41.95 -19.89 -33.16
CA VAL A 1141 41.31 -20.60 -32.03
C VAL A 1141 40.72 -19.55 -31.08
#